data_AF-A0A7G2E3F5-F1
#
_entry.id   AF-A0A7G2E3F5-F1
#
_cell.length_a   1.000
_cell.length_b   1.000
_cell.length_c   1.000
_cell.angle_alpha   90.00
_cell.angle_beta   90.00
_cell.angle_gamma   90.00
#
_symmetry.space_group_name_H-M   'P 1'
#
loop_
_entity.id
_entity.type
_entity.pdbx_description
1 polymer ?
#
loop_
_entity_poly.entity_id
_entity_poly.type
_entity_poly.pdbx_seq_one_letter_code
_entity_poly.pdbx_strand_id
1 'polypeptide(L)'
;MPRMRIEGRDLVDLVLSWSLDEVLNVDLYKGQVEKIPMEFESTGDYFKTFIPPLIEETHAALLSSMRKLWQAPVVEISYIMQTAEYKLPNDLFYKVRLSGISNEASTKLMPRDLISLTDQRPNHVDGFNISSEPYIVALVCKVDPDRPNDVTILASKPLFVEDGRRKKNEKKERLFGIHLVNLTTNIRIWNALHPGDEGVNLNLISRVLRRNSEDEGFCIQCLQEGSDGLAPRRFLKLNPSQEDAILNCLDVRRCYHANTVRLIWGPPGTGKTKTTSVLLFTLLNAKCRTLTCGPTNVSVLEVASRVLKLVSGSLKIGNYGLGDVVLFGNDERMKIKDRKDLVNIFIDERVDKLYPCFMPFYGWKATIDGMIRLLEDPKGQYNLYLENLARANNVKRKDTGSVFKRKGNEQNENIVEQVSDTRPQSFQDYLPEKFSELRKDLDLHFSSLCTHLPTALLSSQAATRMYEAIDLVRDVTILAILDGVTGEGVKSVLIPNGEGSDRFSSQHVTVEDDYLKLLRSIPEIFPLPAVSDRHLIKELCLGHACLLFSTASCSARLYTGTPIQLLVIDEAAQLKECESSIPMQLPGLRHLILVGDERQLPAMVESQIALEAGFGRSLFERLALLGHKKYMLNIQYRMHCSISSFPNKELYGKKILDAPTVRQRNYTKQYLPGEMYGPYSFINIAYGREEYGEGEGHSLKNNVEVVVVAAIIANLLQVSEKTKTRINVGVISPYKAQVIAIQEKIQETSIGDAGGLFSLRIRTVDGFQGGEEDIIIVSTVRSNGVGRVGFLGNRRRTNVLLTRARFCLWILGNEATLMNSKSVWRNLIQDAKERGCFHSAGEDESLAQAIASTNIEFRPLNNSKWKLCFSDEFKKYVGEIKNPETYRKIKNFLERLSQGWLKEEETERENLVSSSQLLKQSKIDDVLRIIWAVDILKEDFHYDQVLKIWDVVPSSDAPEALKRLDLNHTNYTKDEIEKCKARCIRGDIVVPMRWSIESTNGIPEKSSVVCSSDVIETFGSLNLVGEMLSSVPSNDSVEPLEVEKEEQDFEVDRLGDLFAYKLTL
;
A
#
# COMPACT_ATOMS: atom_id res chain seq x y z
N MET A 1 -36.78 23.25 -1.23
CA MET A 1 -35.83 22.11 -1.20
C MET A 1 -34.73 22.44 -0.21
N PRO A 2 -34.23 21.48 0.59
CA PRO A 2 -33.07 21.73 1.44
C PRO A 2 -31.85 22.08 0.55
N ARG A 3 -31.11 23.14 0.91
CA ARG A 3 -29.87 23.52 0.20
C ARG A 3 -28.87 22.37 0.22
N MET A 4 -28.11 22.18 -0.85
CA MET A 4 -27.06 21.17 -0.89
C MET A 4 -25.97 21.52 0.15
N ARG A 5 -25.84 20.68 1.19
CA ARG A 5 -24.88 20.88 2.28
C ARG A 5 -23.54 20.23 1.91
N ILE A 6 -22.47 21.02 1.91
CA ILE A 6 -21.10 20.52 1.76
C ILE A 6 -20.49 20.39 3.15
N GLU A 7 -20.02 19.20 3.50
CA GLU A 7 -19.25 18.99 4.72
C GLU A 7 -17.88 19.68 4.62
N GLY A 8 -17.45 20.35 5.70
CA GLY A 8 -16.18 21.06 5.73
C GLY A 8 -16.09 22.17 4.69
N ARG A 9 -17.21 22.89 4.44
CA ARG A 9 -17.32 23.92 3.41
C ARG A 9 -16.18 24.95 3.49
N ASP A 10 -15.80 25.37 4.69
CA ASP A 10 -14.74 26.37 4.88
C ASP A 10 -13.38 25.90 4.32
N LEU A 11 -13.00 24.64 4.55
CA LEU A 11 -11.79 24.06 3.96
C LEU A 11 -11.92 23.93 2.44
N VAL A 12 -13.09 23.53 1.94
CA VAL A 12 -13.35 23.40 0.50
C VAL A 12 -13.23 24.76 -0.18
N ASP A 13 -13.82 25.81 0.39
CA ASP A 13 -13.76 27.16 -0.14
C ASP A 13 -12.32 27.70 -0.12
N LEU A 14 -11.54 27.42 0.93
CA LEU A 14 -10.12 27.75 0.97
C LEU A 14 -9.35 27.06 -0.16
N VAL A 15 -9.53 25.74 -0.34
CA VAL A 15 -8.85 24.97 -1.40
C VAL A 15 -9.24 25.47 -2.79
N LEU A 16 -10.52 25.80 -3.01
CA LEU A 16 -11.01 26.33 -4.29
C LEU A 16 -10.61 27.80 -4.51
N SER A 17 -10.22 28.53 -3.47
CA SER A 17 -9.76 29.92 -3.56
C SER A 17 -8.33 30.06 -4.06
N TRP A 18 -7.49 29.02 -3.90
CA TRP A 18 -6.09 29.07 -4.33
C TRP A 18 -5.99 29.27 -5.85
N SER A 19 -5.22 30.28 -6.21
CA SER A 19 -4.73 30.47 -7.57
C SER A 19 -3.72 29.41 -7.96
N LEU A 20 -3.47 29.26 -9.26
CA LEU A 20 -2.50 28.29 -9.75
C LEU A 20 -1.08 28.59 -9.24
N ASP A 21 -0.70 29.86 -9.17
CA ASP A 21 0.60 30.29 -8.64
C ASP A 21 0.74 29.94 -7.15
N GLU A 22 -0.33 30.11 -6.36
CA GLU A 22 -0.33 29.70 -4.96
C GLU A 22 -0.23 28.17 -4.81
N VAL A 23 -0.98 27.40 -5.61
CA VAL A 23 -0.88 25.93 -5.59
C VAL A 23 0.53 25.46 -5.94
N LEU A 24 1.21 26.12 -6.88
CA LEU A 24 2.57 25.76 -7.31
C LEU A 24 3.68 26.26 -6.37
N ASN A 25 3.36 27.19 -5.46
CA ASN A 25 4.32 27.77 -4.51
C ASN A 25 4.60 26.83 -3.31
N VAL A 26 5.80 26.26 -3.28
CA VAL A 26 6.26 25.35 -2.20
C VAL A 26 6.35 26.04 -0.84
N ASP A 27 6.59 27.34 -0.81
CA ASP A 27 6.81 28.10 0.43
C ASP A 27 5.55 28.87 0.89
N LEU A 28 4.36 28.60 0.33
CA LEU A 28 3.14 29.37 0.58
C LEU A 28 2.81 29.55 2.07
N TYR A 29 2.90 28.48 2.88
CA TYR A 29 2.62 28.51 4.32
C TYR A 29 3.87 28.59 5.20
N LYS A 30 5.04 28.89 4.62
CA LYS A 30 6.28 29.03 5.40
C LYS A 30 6.15 30.18 6.41
N GLY A 31 6.45 29.89 7.67
CA GLY A 31 6.29 30.84 8.77
C GLY A 31 4.85 31.01 9.28
N GLN A 32 3.86 30.38 8.64
CA GLN A 32 2.46 30.35 9.11
C GLN A 32 2.13 29.08 9.91
N VAL A 33 2.94 28.03 9.75
CA VAL A 33 2.78 26.76 10.46
C VAL A 33 3.70 26.75 11.68
N GLU A 34 3.11 26.85 12.87
CA GLU A 34 3.83 26.77 14.13
C GLU A 34 4.10 25.33 14.57
N LYS A 35 5.11 25.14 15.41
CA LYS A 35 5.46 23.84 15.96
C LYS A 35 4.39 23.37 16.95
N ILE A 36 3.89 22.15 16.74
CA ILE A 36 2.86 21.55 17.59
C ILE A 36 3.44 21.26 18.99
N PRO A 37 2.88 21.84 20.07
CA PRO A 37 3.41 21.73 21.42
C PRO A 37 3.19 20.32 21.99
N MET A 38 3.86 20.01 23.09
CA MET A 38 3.69 18.74 23.80
C MET A 38 2.43 18.73 24.68
N GLU A 39 2.10 19.90 25.24
CA GLU A 39 0.97 20.12 26.13
C GLU A 39 0.11 21.26 25.59
N PHE A 40 -1.18 21.23 25.93
CA PHE A 40 -2.17 22.19 25.45
C PHE A 40 -2.92 22.82 26.62
N GLU A 41 -3.29 24.09 26.48
CA GLU A 41 -3.96 24.82 27.56
C GLU A 41 -5.42 24.43 27.69
N SER A 42 -6.09 24.20 26.56
CA SER A 42 -7.51 23.87 26.47
C SER A 42 -7.79 22.98 25.26
N THR A 43 -9.01 22.43 25.18
CA THR A 43 -9.47 21.69 23.98
C THR A 43 -9.54 22.58 22.75
N GLY A 44 -9.91 23.86 22.91
CA GLY A 44 -9.94 24.83 21.81
C GLY A 44 -8.54 25.14 21.25
N ASP A 45 -7.56 25.30 22.15
CA ASP A 45 -6.15 25.46 21.80
C ASP A 45 -5.59 24.23 21.06
N TYR A 46 -5.90 23.03 21.58
CA TYR A 46 -5.60 21.77 20.92
C TYR A 46 -6.09 21.74 19.48
N PHE A 47 -7.37 22.03 19.25
CA PHE A 47 -7.93 21.98 17.90
C PHE A 47 -7.32 23.02 16.97
N LYS A 48 -7.18 24.26 17.43
CA LYS A 48 -6.62 25.38 16.63
C LYS A 48 -5.22 25.08 16.14
N THR A 49 -4.39 24.43 16.97
CA THR A 49 -3.00 24.14 16.63
C THR A 49 -2.85 23.20 15.42
N PHE A 50 -3.79 22.28 15.21
CA PHE A 50 -3.71 21.34 14.08
C PHE A 50 -4.28 21.89 12.77
N ILE A 51 -4.91 23.08 12.78
CA ILE A 51 -5.54 23.67 11.59
C ILE A 51 -4.50 24.10 10.54
N PRO A 52 -3.48 24.94 10.83
CA PRO A 52 -2.51 25.37 9.81
C PRO A 52 -1.71 24.20 9.20
N PRO A 53 -1.18 23.23 9.97
CA PRO A 53 -0.52 22.06 9.39
C PRO A 53 -1.42 21.20 8.49
N LEU A 54 -2.73 21.09 8.79
CA LEU A 54 -3.68 20.37 7.96
C LEU A 54 -3.92 21.07 6.61
N ILE A 55 -4.00 22.39 6.62
CA ILE A 55 -4.14 23.21 5.41
C ILE A 55 -2.89 23.04 4.54
N GLU A 56 -1.70 23.20 5.12
CA GLU A 56 -0.42 23.02 4.44
C GLU A 56 -0.26 21.59 3.88
N GLU A 57 -0.63 20.56 4.63
CA GLU A 57 -0.62 19.18 4.12
C GLU A 57 -1.60 19.00 2.93
N THR A 58 -2.77 19.64 2.99
CA THR A 58 -3.76 19.60 1.90
C THR A 58 -3.22 20.32 0.65
N HIS A 59 -2.53 21.45 0.85
CA HIS A 59 -1.86 22.19 -0.21
C HIS A 59 -0.72 21.37 -0.84
N ALA A 60 0.16 20.77 -0.03
CA ALA A 60 1.25 19.94 -0.52
C ALA A 60 0.77 18.72 -1.32
N ALA A 61 -0.33 18.09 -0.89
CA ALA A 61 -0.97 17.00 -1.63
C ALA A 61 -1.49 17.47 -3.00
N LEU A 62 -2.11 18.64 -3.05
CA LEU A 62 -2.57 19.26 -4.30
C LEU A 62 -1.39 19.60 -5.22
N LEU A 63 -0.35 20.25 -4.69
CA LEU A 63 0.90 20.57 -5.41
C LEU A 63 1.54 19.31 -6.00
N SER A 64 1.67 18.25 -5.21
CA SER A 64 2.25 16.96 -5.64
C SER A 64 1.45 16.33 -6.79
N SER A 65 0.13 16.48 -6.78
CA SER A 65 -0.75 16.01 -7.85
C SER A 65 -0.69 16.90 -9.09
N MET A 66 -0.65 18.22 -8.93
CA MET A 66 -0.49 19.18 -10.02
C MET A 66 0.84 18.97 -10.77
N ARG A 67 1.91 18.65 -10.05
CA ARG A 67 3.21 18.28 -10.64
C ARG A 67 3.21 16.95 -11.37
N LYS A 68 2.14 16.15 -11.34
CA LYS A 68 2.04 14.84 -11.99
C LYS A 68 0.75 14.71 -12.82
N LEU A 69 0.19 15.83 -13.27
CA LEU A 69 -1.08 15.88 -14.01
C LEU A 69 -1.13 14.94 -15.22
N TRP A 70 -0.02 14.78 -15.94
CA TRP A 70 0.05 13.93 -17.13
C TRP A 70 -0.06 12.42 -16.81
N GLN A 71 0.24 12.03 -15.58
CA GLN A 71 0.08 10.65 -15.09
C GLN A 71 -1.29 10.42 -14.45
N ALA A 72 -2.04 11.50 -14.22
CA ALA A 72 -3.28 11.45 -13.47
C ALA A 72 -4.42 10.85 -14.32
N PRO A 73 -5.34 10.11 -13.70
CA PRO A 73 -6.52 9.60 -14.39
C PRO A 73 -7.37 10.74 -14.99
N VAL A 74 -7.77 10.59 -16.25
CA VAL A 74 -8.56 11.58 -17.00
C VAL A 74 -9.93 11.01 -17.35
N VAL A 75 -10.98 11.81 -17.18
CA VAL A 75 -12.34 11.53 -17.64
C VAL A 75 -12.78 12.57 -18.65
N GLU A 76 -13.47 12.15 -19.70
CA GLU A 76 -14.06 13.08 -20.68
C GLU A 76 -15.49 13.46 -20.23
N ILE A 77 -15.80 14.75 -20.34
CA ILE A 77 -17.07 15.35 -19.97
C ILE A 77 -17.89 15.55 -21.23
N SER A 78 -18.98 14.81 -21.33
CA SER A 78 -19.89 14.85 -22.48
C SER A 78 -20.88 16.02 -22.44
N TYR A 79 -21.18 16.49 -21.23
CA TYR A 79 -22.22 17.50 -20.96
C TYR A 79 -22.03 18.14 -19.59
N ILE A 80 -22.27 19.45 -19.51
CA ILE A 80 -22.24 20.24 -18.29
C ILE A 80 -23.39 21.26 -18.29
N MET A 81 -24.05 21.44 -17.15
CA MET A 81 -25.13 22.42 -16.98
C MET A 81 -25.14 23.00 -15.57
N GLN A 82 -25.59 24.25 -15.43
CA GLN A 82 -25.82 24.85 -14.11
C GLN A 82 -26.95 24.12 -13.38
N THR A 83 -26.81 23.99 -12.06
CA THR A 83 -27.87 23.43 -11.19
C THR A 83 -28.80 24.54 -10.69
N ALA A 84 -29.91 24.16 -10.06
CA ALA A 84 -30.83 25.13 -9.44
C ALA A 84 -30.19 25.84 -8.24
N GLU A 85 -29.17 25.22 -7.63
CA GLU A 85 -28.39 25.75 -6.52
C GLU A 85 -27.29 26.73 -6.96
N TYR A 86 -27.09 26.93 -8.27
CA TYR A 86 -26.07 27.83 -8.79
C TYR A 86 -26.32 29.28 -8.37
N LYS A 87 -25.36 29.89 -7.67
CA LYS A 87 -25.42 31.29 -7.24
C LYS A 87 -24.04 31.95 -7.16
N LEU A 88 -23.88 33.05 -7.88
CA LEU A 88 -22.67 33.89 -7.80
C LEU A 88 -22.58 34.62 -6.45
N PRO A 89 -21.36 34.85 -5.92
CA PRO A 89 -20.08 34.41 -6.46
C PRO A 89 -19.63 33.00 -6.02
N ASN A 90 -20.19 32.43 -4.95
CA ASN A 90 -19.56 31.31 -4.22
C ASN A 90 -20.16 29.91 -4.48
N ASP A 91 -21.42 29.82 -4.93
CA ASP A 91 -22.14 28.55 -5.08
C ASP A 91 -22.19 28.13 -6.56
N LEU A 92 -21.03 27.84 -7.13
CA LEU A 92 -20.87 27.53 -8.56
C LEU A 92 -21.12 26.05 -8.86
N PHE A 93 -22.36 25.61 -8.66
CA PHE A 93 -22.77 24.21 -8.81
C PHE A 93 -23.16 23.83 -10.23
N TYR A 94 -22.53 22.77 -10.75
CA TYR A 94 -22.80 22.23 -12.08
C TYR A 94 -23.13 20.74 -12.02
N LYS A 95 -24.08 20.31 -12.85
CA LYS A 95 -24.33 18.90 -13.15
C LYS A 95 -23.56 18.51 -14.39
N VAL A 96 -22.78 17.44 -14.28
CA VAL A 96 -21.83 16.96 -15.28
C VAL A 96 -22.16 15.51 -15.64
N ARG A 97 -22.11 15.17 -16.93
CA ARG A 97 -22.20 13.79 -17.41
C ARG A 97 -20.91 13.36 -18.07
N LEU A 98 -20.30 12.30 -17.56
CA LEU A 98 -19.09 11.69 -18.09
C LEU A 98 -19.40 10.86 -19.34
N SER A 99 -18.51 10.87 -20.34
CA SER A 99 -18.62 9.97 -21.49
C SER A 99 -18.20 8.56 -21.09
N GLY A 100 -19.02 7.55 -21.44
CA GLY A 100 -18.66 6.16 -21.22
C GLY A 100 -17.73 5.69 -22.33
N ILE A 101 -16.40 5.78 -22.14
CA ILE A 101 -15.45 5.15 -23.06
C ILE A 101 -15.26 3.69 -22.65
N SER A 102 -15.73 2.78 -23.50
CA SER A 102 -15.39 1.36 -23.48
C SER A 102 -13.94 1.17 -23.96
N ASN A 103 -13.00 0.84 -23.06
CA ASN A 103 -11.84 -0.05 -23.27
C ASN A 103 -10.58 0.27 -22.43
N GLU A 104 -10.56 1.34 -21.63
CA GLU A 104 -9.59 1.51 -20.55
C GLU A 104 -10.37 1.47 -19.23
N ALA A 105 -9.83 0.84 -18.18
CA ALA A 105 -10.49 0.71 -16.88
C ALA A 105 -11.13 2.04 -16.47
N SER A 106 -12.46 2.12 -16.54
CA SER A 106 -13.19 3.39 -16.45
C SER A 106 -12.86 4.07 -15.13
N THR A 107 -12.13 5.18 -15.17
CA THR A 107 -11.83 5.97 -13.96
C THR A 107 -13.14 6.55 -13.47
N LYS A 108 -13.64 6.02 -12.36
CA LYS A 108 -14.89 6.48 -11.73
C LYS A 108 -14.56 7.59 -10.74
N LEU A 109 -15.16 8.77 -10.94
CA LEU A 109 -15.08 9.85 -9.96
C LEU A 109 -15.87 9.49 -8.70
N MET A 110 -15.31 9.86 -7.56
CA MET A 110 -15.87 9.63 -6.23
C MET A 110 -16.27 10.95 -5.57
N PRO A 111 -17.23 10.94 -4.63
CA PRO A 111 -17.50 12.11 -3.80
C PRO A 111 -16.22 12.61 -3.12
N ARG A 112 -16.06 13.93 -3.10
CA ARG A 112 -14.92 14.68 -2.56
C ARG A 112 -13.62 14.53 -3.35
N ASP A 113 -13.65 13.96 -4.56
CA ASP A 113 -12.55 14.09 -5.50
C ASP A 113 -12.44 15.56 -5.95
N LEU A 114 -11.23 16.09 -5.88
CA LEU A 114 -10.84 17.34 -6.49
C LEU A 114 -10.36 17.05 -7.90
N ILE A 115 -10.92 17.74 -8.88
CA ILE A 115 -10.60 17.58 -10.30
C ILE A 115 -10.15 18.90 -10.89
N SER A 116 -9.26 18.84 -11.87
CA SER A 116 -8.95 19.97 -12.74
C SER A 116 -9.75 19.85 -14.04
N LEU A 117 -10.47 20.91 -14.40
CA LEU A 117 -11.21 21.01 -15.65
C LEU A 117 -10.33 21.71 -16.70
N THR A 118 -10.25 21.11 -17.88
CA THR A 118 -9.49 21.62 -19.02
C THR A 118 -10.17 21.24 -20.34
N ASP A 119 -9.96 22.01 -21.40
CA ASP A 119 -10.43 21.77 -22.76
C ASP A 119 -9.48 20.88 -23.59
N GLN A 120 -8.33 20.48 -23.02
CA GLN A 120 -7.35 19.61 -23.67
C GLN A 120 -7.01 18.38 -22.82
N ARG A 121 -6.75 17.24 -23.48
CA ARG A 121 -6.22 16.05 -22.80
C ARG A 121 -4.72 16.24 -22.61
N PRO A 122 -4.18 16.05 -21.38
CA PRO A 122 -2.73 16.16 -21.18
C PRO A 122 -1.97 15.09 -21.99
N ASN A 123 -0.99 15.50 -22.82
CA ASN A 123 -0.19 14.63 -23.71
C ASN A 123 1.29 14.52 -23.28
N HIS A 124 1.93 13.39 -23.58
CA HIS A 124 3.10 12.87 -22.84
C HIS A 124 4.52 13.41 -23.24
N VAL A 125 4.70 14.49 -24.01
CA VAL A 125 6.02 14.69 -24.68
C VAL A 125 6.66 16.08 -24.56
N ASP A 126 5.93 17.17 -24.39
CA ASP A 126 6.56 18.50 -24.25
C ASP A 126 6.26 19.05 -22.86
N GLY A 127 7.31 19.45 -22.13
CA GLY A 127 7.22 19.96 -20.77
C GLY A 127 6.04 20.92 -20.60
N PHE A 128 5.01 20.44 -19.90
CA PHE A 128 3.79 21.19 -19.66
C PHE A 128 4.12 22.50 -18.97
N ASN A 129 3.96 23.61 -19.68
CA ASN A 129 4.05 24.93 -19.07
C ASN A 129 2.73 25.22 -18.36
N ILE A 130 2.59 24.71 -17.13
CA ILE A 130 1.40 24.87 -16.28
C ILE A 130 0.98 26.36 -16.17
N SER A 131 1.91 27.29 -16.38
CA SER A 131 1.71 28.74 -16.23
C SER A 131 0.77 29.42 -17.25
N SER A 132 0.42 28.79 -18.38
CA SER A 132 -0.29 29.49 -19.47
C SER A 132 -1.73 29.05 -19.76
N GLU A 133 -2.28 28.05 -19.07
CA GLU A 133 -3.60 27.48 -19.42
C GLU A 133 -4.66 27.60 -18.31
N PRO A 134 -5.95 27.79 -18.66
CA PRO A 134 -7.01 28.03 -17.69
C PRO A 134 -7.49 26.73 -17.02
N TYR A 135 -6.71 26.23 -16.06
CA TYR A 135 -7.13 25.13 -15.20
C TYR A 135 -8.15 25.60 -14.17
N ILE A 136 -9.36 25.02 -14.19
CA ILE A 136 -10.40 25.30 -13.20
C ILE A 136 -10.51 24.11 -12.25
N VAL A 137 -10.17 24.34 -10.99
CA VAL A 137 -10.32 23.33 -9.95
C VAL A 137 -11.80 23.21 -9.57
N ALA A 138 -12.30 21.98 -9.43
CA ALA A 138 -13.65 21.69 -9.00
C ALA A 138 -13.70 20.50 -8.04
N LEU A 139 -14.65 20.51 -7.11
CA LEU A 139 -14.91 19.43 -6.16
C LEU A 139 -16.13 18.61 -6.60
N VAL A 140 -16.00 17.28 -6.68
CA VAL A 140 -17.12 16.36 -6.86
C VAL A 140 -17.95 16.31 -5.58
N CYS A 141 -19.14 16.89 -5.58
CA CYS A 141 -20.02 16.98 -4.43
C CYS A 141 -20.90 15.73 -4.26
N LYS A 142 -21.45 15.23 -5.37
CA LYS A 142 -22.38 14.10 -5.39
C LYS A 142 -22.20 13.27 -6.65
N VAL A 143 -22.33 11.95 -6.50
CA VAL A 143 -22.42 10.98 -7.61
C VAL A 143 -23.78 10.32 -7.50
N ASP A 144 -24.52 10.23 -8.61
CA ASP A 144 -25.80 9.54 -8.63
C ASP A 144 -25.57 8.02 -8.50
N PRO A 145 -26.15 7.35 -7.49
CA PRO A 145 -25.92 5.92 -7.25
C PRO A 145 -26.48 5.04 -8.36
N ASP A 146 -27.57 5.45 -9.01
CA ASP A 146 -28.21 4.70 -10.10
C ASP A 146 -27.56 5.05 -11.45
N ARG A 147 -26.94 6.22 -11.55
CA ARG A 147 -26.27 6.74 -12.75
C ARG A 147 -24.88 7.27 -12.43
N PRO A 148 -23.86 6.40 -12.27
CA PRO A 148 -22.53 6.80 -11.78
C PRO A 148 -21.79 7.80 -12.70
N ASN A 149 -22.23 7.94 -13.96
CA ASN A 149 -21.67 8.93 -14.89
C ASN A 149 -22.29 10.33 -14.72
N ASP A 150 -23.39 10.47 -13.96
CA ASP A 150 -24.01 11.75 -13.63
C ASP A 150 -23.48 12.22 -12.27
N VAL A 151 -22.67 13.29 -12.29
CA VAL A 151 -22.02 13.85 -11.10
C VAL A 151 -22.39 15.32 -10.92
N THR A 152 -22.40 15.80 -9.67
CA THR A 152 -22.55 17.22 -9.34
C THR A 152 -21.23 17.74 -8.81
N ILE A 153 -20.75 18.83 -9.38
CA ILE A 153 -19.48 19.47 -9.02
C ILE A 153 -19.70 20.90 -8.49
N LEU A 154 -18.77 21.36 -7.66
CA LEU A 154 -18.62 22.76 -7.26
C LEU A 154 -17.32 23.29 -7.87
N ALA A 155 -17.42 24.29 -8.74
CA ALA A 155 -16.24 24.88 -9.41
C ALA A 155 -15.65 26.06 -8.62
N SER A 156 -14.35 26.28 -8.74
CA SER A 156 -13.64 27.46 -8.19
C SER A 156 -13.98 28.76 -8.91
N LYS A 157 -14.27 28.69 -10.22
CA LYS A 157 -14.58 29.84 -11.07
C LYS A 157 -15.76 29.55 -12.00
N PRO A 158 -16.53 30.57 -12.43
CA PRO A 158 -17.64 30.38 -13.35
C PRO A 158 -17.16 29.77 -14.67
N LEU A 159 -17.79 28.67 -15.08
CA LEU A 159 -17.60 28.05 -16.38
C LEU A 159 -18.47 28.76 -17.41
N PHE A 160 -17.88 29.19 -18.54
CA PHE A 160 -18.63 29.71 -19.69
C PHE A 160 -19.37 28.53 -20.34
N VAL A 161 -20.65 28.36 -19.99
CA VAL A 161 -21.54 27.38 -20.61
C VAL A 161 -22.40 28.12 -21.63
N GLU A 162 -22.13 27.91 -22.92
CA GLU A 162 -22.99 28.48 -23.97
C GLU A 162 -24.40 27.86 -23.90
N ASP A 163 -25.39 28.76 -23.85
CA ASP A 163 -26.77 28.46 -23.59
C ASP A 163 -27.43 27.80 -24.82
N GLY A 164 -27.45 26.47 -24.87
CA GLY A 164 -28.51 25.63 -25.47
C GLY A 164 -28.95 25.85 -26.94
N ARG A 165 -28.29 26.70 -27.75
CA ARG A 165 -28.66 26.96 -29.16
C ARG A 165 -27.45 26.94 -30.11
N ARG A 166 -26.60 25.90 -30.07
CA ARG A 166 -25.56 25.71 -31.10
C ARG A 166 -26.12 25.05 -32.37
N LYS A 167 -25.74 25.57 -33.54
CA LYS A 167 -26.13 25.07 -34.88
C LYS A 167 -25.46 23.71 -35.14
N LYS A 168 -26.12 22.84 -35.94
CA LYS A 168 -25.75 21.43 -36.21
C LYS A 168 -24.32 21.12 -36.74
N ASN A 169 -23.45 22.11 -36.96
CA ASN A 169 -22.17 21.95 -37.66
C ASN A 169 -20.91 22.46 -36.90
N GLU A 170 -20.99 22.80 -35.61
CA GLU A 170 -19.79 23.16 -34.83
C GLU A 170 -19.19 21.93 -34.12
N LYS A 171 -17.86 21.78 -34.16
CA LYS A 171 -17.12 20.74 -33.41
C LYS A 171 -17.45 20.91 -31.92
N LYS A 172 -17.87 19.82 -31.24
CA LYS A 172 -17.96 19.81 -29.78
C LYS A 172 -16.59 20.13 -29.19
N GLU A 173 -16.49 21.24 -28.45
CA GLU A 173 -15.37 21.47 -27.52
C GLU A 173 -15.39 20.33 -26.50
N ARG A 174 -14.28 19.58 -26.42
CA ARG A 174 -14.16 18.43 -25.52
C ARG A 174 -13.64 18.94 -24.20
N LEU A 175 -14.41 18.78 -23.14
CA LEU A 175 -13.97 19.11 -21.78
C LEU A 175 -13.48 17.84 -21.10
N PHE A 176 -12.40 17.92 -20.36
CA PHE A 176 -11.80 16.83 -19.60
C PHE A 176 -11.74 17.21 -18.12
N GLY A 177 -11.97 16.21 -17.26
CA GLY A 177 -11.70 16.28 -15.84
C GLY A 177 -10.49 15.41 -15.50
N ILE A 178 -9.46 16.01 -14.93
CA ILE A 178 -8.25 15.31 -14.47
C ILE A 178 -8.37 15.13 -12.96
N HIS A 179 -8.28 13.89 -12.46
CA HIS A 179 -8.34 13.64 -11.02
C HIS A 179 -7.08 14.14 -10.31
N LEU A 180 -7.24 14.99 -9.29
CA LEU A 180 -6.13 15.52 -8.50
C LEU A 180 -5.93 14.73 -7.21
N VAL A 181 -6.81 14.95 -6.22
CA VAL A 181 -6.72 14.40 -4.86
C VAL A 181 -8.12 14.17 -4.31
N ASN A 182 -8.29 13.22 -3.37
CA ASN A 182 -9.55 13.05 -2.66
C ASN A 182 -9.48 13.71 -1.27
N LEU A 183 -10.38 14.66 -0.99
CA LEU A 183 -10.38 15.43 0.26
C LEU A 183 -11.14 14.77 1.42
N THR A 184 -11.59 13.52 1.29
CA THR A 184 -12.43 12.88 2.33
C THR A 184 -11.79 12.87 3.70
N THR A 185 -10.52 12.47 3.80
CA THR A 185 -9.82 12.42 5.09
C THR A 185 -9.57 13.82 5.64
N ASN A 186 -9.13 14.77 4.81
CA ASN A 186 -8.89 16.16 5.22
C ASN A 186 -10.18 16.82 5.75
N ILE A 187 -11.31 16.65 5.06
CA ILE A 187 -12.62 17.16 5.50
C ILE A 187 -13.06 16.53 6.82
N ARG A 188 -12.81 15.23 7.02
CA ARG A 188 -13.17 14.57 8.29
C ARG A 188 -12.31 15.03 9.45
N ILE A 189 -11.01 15.21 9.23
CA ILE A 189 -10.13 15.82 10.23
C ILE A 189 -10.60 17.25 10.50
N TRP A 190 -10.86 18.05 9.47
CA TRP A 190 -11.35 19.43 9.60
C TRP A 190 -12.62 19.51 10.46
N ASN A 191 -13.61 18.67 10.19
CA ASN A 191 -14.84 18.62 10.98
C ASN A 191 -14.57 18.21 12.44
N ALA A 192 -13.63 17.29 12.68
CA ALA A 192 -13.22 16.90 14.02
C ALA A 192 -12.45 18.00 14.77
N LEU A 193 -11.78 18.91 14.05
CA LEU A 193 -11.13 20.09 14.62
C LEU A 193 -12.09 21.29 14.81
N HIS A 194 -13.28 21.23 14.22
CA HIS A 194 -14.34 22.23 14.36
C HIS A 194 -15.60 21.60 14.94
N PRO A 195 -15.54 21.07 16.18
CA PRO A 195 -16.73 20.54 16.82
C PRO A 195 -17.76 21.67 16.93
N GLY A 196 -18.97 21.43 16.42
CA GLY A 196 -20.06 22.41 16.52
C GLY A 196 -20.53 22.61 17.97
N ASP A 197 -21.40 23.60 18.19
CA ASP A 197 -21.85 24.02 19.53
C ASP A 197 -22.69 22.97 20.29
N GLU A 198 -23.12 21.88 19.66
CA GLU A 198 -24.00 20.88 20.27
C GLU A 198 -23.36 19.49 20.44
N GLY A 199 -23.29 19.02 21.69
CA GLY A 199 -23.30 17.58 22.03
C GLY A 199 -22.05 16.74 21.74
N VAL A 200 -20.93 17.34 21.31
CA VAL A 200 -19.70 16.62 20.99
C VAL A 200 -19.00 16.09 22.26
N ASN A 201 -18.58 14.82 22.25
CA ASN A 201 -17.89 14.23 23.39
C ASN A 201 -16.42 14.66 23.45
N LEU A 202 -16.07 15.54 24.39
CA LEU A 202 -14.70 16.05 24.56
C LEU A 202 -13.94 15.40 25.73
N ASN A 203 -14.56 14.43 26.42
CA ASN A 203 -14.06 13.82 27.65
C ASN A 203 -12.67 13.16 27.51
N LEU A 204 -12.44 12.49 26.39
CA LEU A 204 -11.14 11.86 26.12
C LEU A 204 -10.09 12.88 25.67
N ILE A 205 -10.51 13.92 24.93
CA ILE A 205 -9.60 14.96 24.43
C ILE A 205 -9.07 15.79 25.60
N SER A 206 -9.94 16.19 26.53
CA SER A 206 -9.53 16.91 27.74
C SER A 206 -8.53 16.12 28.59
N ARG A 207 -8.62 14.77 28.57
CA ARG A 207 -7.70 13.89 29.31
C ARG A 207 -6.31 13.78 28.69
N VAL A 208 -6.13 14.10 27.40
CA VAL A 208 -4.84 13.95 26.70
C VAL A 208 -4.10 15.27 26.50
N LEU A 209 -4.61 16.40 27.02
CA LEU A 209 -4.04 17.72 26.77
C LEU A 209 -2.68 17.93 27.46
N ARG A 210 -2.48 17.36 28.65
CA ARG A 210 -1.31 17.63 29.50
C ARG A 210 -0.77 16.35 30.12
N ARG A 211 0.40 16.46 30.76
CA ARG A 211 0.95 15.38 31.58
C ARG A 211 -0.02 14.99 32.70
N ASN A 212 -0.24 13.70 32.87
CA ASN A 212 -1.10 13.19 33.92
C ASN A 212 -0.52 13.48 35.32
N SER A 213 -1.15 14.36 36.08
CA SER A 213 -0.81 14.67 37.48
C SER A 213 -1.52 13.76 38.50
N GLU A 214 -2.61 13.11 38.08
CA GLU A 214 -3.41 12.21 38.92
C GLU A 214 -3.28 10.78 38.41
N ASP A 215 -2.81 9.94 39.33
CA ASP A 215 -2.54 8.51 39.24
C ASP A 215 -3.09 7.79 37.99
N GLU A 216 -2.19 7.21 37.19
CA GLU A 216 -2.53 6.14 36.24
C GLU A 216 -2.87 4.82 36.94
N GLY A 217 -3.14 4.90 38.25
CA GLY A 217 -3.69 3.86 39.08
C GLY A 217 -5.12 3.46 38.69
N PHE A 218 -5.60 2.44 39.36
CA PHE A 218 -6.99 2.00 39.23
C PHE A 218 -7.91 3.02 39.93
N CYS A 219 -9.13 3.17 39.42
CA CYS A 219 -10.14 3.97 40.11
C CYS A 219 -10.35 3.39 41.52
N ILE A 220 -10.10 4.19 42.57
CA ILE A 220 -10.20 3.76 43.97
C ILE A 220 -11.61 3.24 44.29
N GLN A 221 -12.64 3.88 43.72
CA GLN A 221 -14.02 3.44 43.87
C GLN A 221 -14.26 2.06 43.24
N CYS A 222 -13.69 1.81 42.04
CA CYS A 222 -13.81 0.50 41.39
C CYS A 222 -12.98 -0.60 42.07
N LEU A 223 -11.86 -0.26 42.73
CA LEU A 223 -11.05 -1.23 43.49
C LEU A 223 -11.84 -1.82 44.67
N GLN A 224 -12.72 -1.03 45.28
CA GLN A 224 -13.56 -1.47 46.41
C GLN A 224 -14.69 -2.41 45.97
N GLU A 225 -15.14 -2.30 44.72
CA GLU A 225 -16.21 -3.12 44.14
C GLU A 225 -15.76 -4.54 43.71
N GLY A 226 -14.45 -4.81 43.69
CA GLY A 226 -13.88 -6.12 43.34
C GLY A 226 -13.83 -6.44 41.84
N SER A 227 -13.17 -7.55 41.48
CA SER A 227 -13.10 -8.04 40.10
C SER A 227 -14.20 -9.05 39.78
N ASP A 228 -14.85 -8.93 38.62
CA ASP A 228 -15.81 -9.92 38.10
C ASP A 228 -15.16 -11.22 37.57
N GLY A 229 -13.83 -11.37 37.72
CA GLY A 229 -13.11 -12.57 37.31
C GLY A 229 -12.98 -12.75 35.80
N LEU A 230 -13.34 -11.74 34.99
CA LEU A 230 -13.16 -11.80 33.54
C LEU A 230 -11.67 -11.76 33.18
N ALA A 231 -11.14 -12.92 32.84
CA ALA A 231 -9.79 -13.09 32.35
C ALA A 231 -9.80 -13.64 30.91
N PRO A 232 -8.74 -13.37 30.13
CA PRO A 232 -8.50 -14.09 28.89
C PRO A 232 -8.56 -15.60 29.13
N ARG A 233 -9.22 -16.34 28.24
CA ARG A 233 -9.32 -17.79 28.40
C ARG A 233 -7.92 -18.43 28.32
N ARG A 234 -7.61 -19.33 29.27
CA ARG A 234 -6.29 -19.98 29.39
C ARG A 234 -5.82 -20.67 28.10
N PHE A 235 -6.72 -21.16 27.25
CA PHE A 235 -6.34 -21.81 25.98
C PHE A 235 -5.77 -20.86 24.92
N LEU A 236 -5.84 -19.54 25.11
CA LEU A 236 -5.35 -18.54 24.14
C LEU A 236 -3.81 -18.38 24.16
N LYS A 237 -3.12 -19.08 25.06
CA LYS A 237 -1.65 -19.16 25.17
C LYS A 237 -0.99 -17.78 25.09
N LEU A 238 -1.37 -16.89 26.00
CA LEU A 238 -0.75 -15.59 26.18
C LEU A 238 0.48 -15.73 27.08
N ASN A 239 1.43 -14.81 26.94
CA ASN A 239 2.51 -14.66 27.93
C ASN A 239 2.10 -13.67 29.03
N PRO A 240 2.83 -13.61 30.16
CA PRO A 240 2.48 -12.74 31.28
C PRO A 240 2.36 -11.25 30.93
N SER A 241 3.23 -10.72 30.04
CA SER A 241 3.14 -9.30 29.63
C SER A 241 1.90 -8.99 28.80
N GLN A 242 1.47 -9.94 27.95
CA GLN A 242 0.25 -9.81 27.17
C GLN A 242 -0.99 -9.93 28.06
N GLU A 243 -0.98 -10.88 29.01
CA GLU A 243 -2.07 -11.07 29.95
C GLU A 243 -2.24 -9.85 30.87
N ASP A 244 -1.15 -9.34 31.46
CA ASP A 244 -1.15 -8.13 32.28
C ASP A 244 -1.68 -6.92 31.50
N ALA A 245 -1.19 -6.69 30.26
CA ALA A 245 -1.67 -5.61 29.41
C ALA A 245 -3.18 -5.70 29.15
N ILE A 246 -3.71 -6.91 28.90
CA ILE A 246 -5.15 -7.13 28.66
C ILE A 246 -5.95 -6.92 29.93
N LEU A 247 -5.55 -7.48 31.07
CA LEU A 247 -6.27 -7.34 32.33
C LEU A 247 -6.41 -5.86 32.75
N ASN A 248 -5.31 -5.11 32.67
CA ASN A 248 -5.31 -3.66 32.96
C ASN A 248 -6.25 -2.86 32.02
N CYS A 249 -6.43 -3.35 30.78
CA CYS A 249 -7.35 -2.76 29.82
C CYS A 249 -8.81 -3.22 29.99
N LEU A 250 -9.02 -4.41 30.53
CA LEU A 250 -10.36 -4.93 30.79
C LEU A 250 -10.99 -4.23 31.99
N ASP A 251 -10.22 -3.95 33.04
CA ASP A 251 -10.73 -3.35 34.27
C ASP A 251 -11.31 -1.94 34.06
N VAL A 252 -10.80 -1.19 33.08
CA VAL A 252 -11.32 0.16 32.80
C VAL A 252 -12.76 0.15 32.29
N ARG A 253 -13.24 -0.95 31.70
CA ARG A 253 -14.61 -1.02 31.13
C ARG A 253 -15.72 -0.76 32.16
N ARG A 254 -15.46 -1.04 33.44
CA ARG A 254 -16.44 -0.86 34.52
C ARG A 254 -16.39 0.53 35.15
N CYS A 255 -15.39 1.33 34.80
CA CYS A 255 -15.18 2.61 35.45
C CYS A 255 -16.11 3.67 34.85
N TYR A 256 -17.20 3.96 35.55
CA TYR A 256 -18.07 5.08 35.19
C TYR A 256 -17.63 6.42 35.81
N HIS A 257 -16.62 6.39 36.70
CA HIS A 257 -16.18 7.52 37.51
C HIS A 257 -15.10 8.38 36.84
N ALA A 258 -14.37 7.84 35.85
CA ALA A 258 -13.26 8.54 35.21
C ALA A 258 -13.07 8.16 33.74
N ASN A 259 -12.56 9.10 32.96
CA ASN A 259 -12.10 8.85 31.60
C ASN A 259 -10.65 8.35 31.62
N THR A 260 -10.36 7.27 30.90
CA THR A 260 -9.05 6.59 30.99
C THR A 260 -8.39 6.45 29.64
N VAL A 261 -7.07 6.66 29.61
CA VAL A 261 -6.23 6.39 28.44
C VAL A 261 -5.18 5.35 28.82
N ARG A 262 -5.09 4.26 28.06
CA ARG A 262 -4.13 3.17 28.28
C ARG A 262 -3.28 2.98 27.03
N LEU A 263 -1.98 2.80 27.20
CA LEU A 263 -1.02 2.59 26.11
C LEU A 263 -0.45 1.18 26.18
N ILE A 264 -0.68 0.37 25.14
CA ILE A 264 0.01 -0.92 24.96
C ILE A 264 1.16 -0.71 23.98
N TRP A 265 2.38 -0.87 24.47
CA TRP A 265 3.59 -0.72 23.67
C TRP A 265 4.08 -2.08 23.21
N GLY A 266 4.01 -2.33 21.90
CA GLY A 266 4.38 -3.63 21.34
C GLY A 266 5.46 -3.53 20.27
N PRO A 267 6.73 -3.78 20.61
CA PRO A 267 7.81 -3.93 19.64
C PRO A 267 7.52 -5.00 18.55
N PRO A 268 8.31 -5.05 17.45
CA PRO A 268 8.17 -6.05 16.40
C PRO A 268 8.18 -7.49 16.92
N GLY A 269 7.27 -8.32 16.40
CA GLY A 269 7.19 -9.73 16.76
C GLY A 269 6.63 -10.04 18.15
N THR A 270 6.23 -9.04 18.94
CA THR A 270 5.72 -9.25 20.31
C THR A 270 4.24 -9.66 20.40
N GLY A 271 3.57 -9.76 19.25
CA GLY A 271 2.18 -10.18 19.17
C GLY A 271 1.17 -9.08 19.50
N LYS A 272 1.44 -7.81 19.12
CA LYS A 272 0.49 -6.68 19.20
C LYS A 272 -0.93 -7.08 18.76
N THR A 273 -1.08 -7.42 17.50
CA THR A 273 -2.37 -7.78 16.90
C THR A 273 -2.99 -9.03 17.55
N LYS A 274 -2.17 -9.96 18.07
CA LYS A 274 -2.68 -11.11 18.85
C LYS A 274 -3.29 -10.62 20.18
N THR A 275 -2.56 -9.76 20.90
CA THR A 275 -2.99 -9.14 22.15
C THR A 275 -4.28 -8.34 21.93
N THR A 276 -4.31 -7.47 20.92
CA THR A 276 -5.51 -6.71 20.50
C THR A 276 -6.67 -7.64 20.19
N SER A 277 -6.47 -8.71 19.41
CA SER A 277 -7.55 -9.64 19.06
C SER A 277 -8.13 -10.39 20.27
N VAL A 278 -7.29 -10.76 21.26
CA VAL A 278 -7.76 -11.44 22.48
C VAL A 278 -8.45 -10.48 23.42
N LEU A 279 -7.96 -9.24 23.54
CA LEU A 279 -8.65 -8.16 24.25
C LEU A 279 -10.06 -7.97 23.69
N LEU A 280 -10.18 -7.77 22.37
CA LEU A 280 -11.47 -7.55 21.70
C LEU A 280 -12.41 -8.74 21.83
N PHE A 281 -11.90 -9.97 21.67
CA PHE A 281 -12.71 -11.17 21.91
C PHE A 281 -13.22 -11.25 23.35
N THR A 282 -12.41 -10.84 24.32
CA THR A 282 -12.81 -10.83 25.73
C THR A 282 -13.84 -9.72 26.01
N LEU A 283 -13.70 -8.55 25.39
CA LEU A 283 -14.68 -7.46 25.43
C LEU A 283 -16.01 -7.84 24.79
N LEU A 284 -15.99 -8.58 23.67
CA LEU A 284 -17.19 -9.12 23.02
C LEU A 284 -17.95 -10.07 23.96
N ASN A 285 -17.24 -10.98 24.62
CA ASN A 285 -17.86 -11.90 25.59
C ASN A 285 -18.44 -11.16 26.81
N ALA A 286 -17.89 -10.00 27.15
CA ALA A 286 -18.42 -9.11 28.18
C ALA A 286 -19.53 -8.18 27.67
N LYS A 287 -19.94 -8.29 26.40
CA LYS A 287 -20.91 -7.40 25.73
C LYS A 287 -20.54 -5.91 25.86
N CYS A 288 -19.24 -5.61 25.92
CA CYS A 288 -18.73 -4.24 25.97
C CYS A 288 -18.71 -3.65 24.56
N ARG A 289 -19.53 -2.63 24.32
CA ARG A 289 -19.64 -2.00 23.01
C ARG A 289 -18.38 -1.20 22.68
N THR A 290 -17.61 -1.70 21.72
CA THR A 290 -16.25 -1.27 21.44
C THR A 290 -16.08 -0.92 19.97
N LEU A 291 -15.52 0.26 19.70
CA LEU A 291 -15.03 0.63 18.37
C LEU A 291 -13.53 0.33 18.28
N THR A 292 -13.14 -0.42 17.25
CA THR A 292 -11.74 -0.68 16.91
C THR A 292 -11.38 0.05 15.63
N CYS A 293 -10.34 0.87 15.72
CA CYS A 293 -9.80 1.64 14.62
C CYS A 293 -8.36 1.23 14.27
N GLY A 294 -7.95 1.53 13.04
CA GLY A 294 -6.57 1.48 12.59
C GLY A 294 -6.28 2.56 11.54
N PRO A 295 -5.00 2.84 11.26
CA PRO A 295 -4.57 3.83 10.26
C PRO A 295 -4.94 3.42 8.83
N THR A 296 -4.85 2.12 8.52
CA THR A 296 -5.00 1.60 7.16
C THR A 296 -6.06 0.51 7.10
N ASN A 297 -6.65 0.31 5.91
CA ASN A 297 -7.56 -0.82 5.67
C ASN A 297 -6.89 -2.15 6.03
N VAL A 298 -5.61 -2.34 5.70
CA VAL A 298 -4.87 -3.58 5.98
C VAL A 298 -4.82 -3.86 7.48
N SER A 299 -4.48 -2.86 8.31
CA SER A 299 -4.42 -3.02 9.77
C SER A 299 -5.78 -3.44 10.36
N VAL A 300 -6.87 -2.80 9.93
CA VAL A 300 -8.23 -3.09 10.40
C VAL A 300 -8.67 -4.49 9.99
N LEU A 301 -8.44 -4.86 8.73
CA LEU A 301 -8.79 -6.19 8.20
C LEU A 301 -8.00 -7.31 8.88
N GLU A 302 -6.75 -7.06 9.26
CA GLU A 302 -5.92 -8.04 9.98
C GLU A 302 -6.46 -8.31 11.38
N VAL A 303 -6.76 -7.27 12.16
CA VAL A 303 -7.35 -7.41 13.49
C VAL A 303 -8.72 -8.09 13.40
N ALA A 304 -9.58 -7.64 12.49
CA ALA A 304 -10.92 -8.19 12.29
C ALA A 304 -10.87 -9.69 11.95
N SER A 305 -9.98 -10.11 11.04
CA SER A 305 -9.82 -11.53 10.66
C SER A 305 -9.36 -12.39 11.85
N ARG A 306 -8.44 -11.88 12.68
CA ARG A 306 -7.99 -12.61 13.89
C ARG A 306 -9.08 -12.72 14.94
N VAL A 307 -9.83 -11.66 15.19
CA VAL A 307 -10.99 -11.68 16.10
C VAL A 307 -12.02 -12.67 15.59
N LEU A 308 -12.36 -12.63 14.31
CA LEU A 308 -13.36 -13.51 13.73
C LEU A 308 -12.97 -14.99 13.84
N LYS A 309 -11.70 -15.35 13.67
CA LYS A 309 -11.22 -16.72 13.93
C LYS A 309 -11.46 -17.18 15.37
N LEU A 310 -11.27 -16.30 16.35
CA LEU A 310 -11.56 -16.59 17.76
C LEU A 310 -13.07 -16.72 18.00
N VAL A 311 -13.87 -15.84 17.39
CA VAL A 311 -15.33 -15.86 17.50
C VAL A 311 -15.89 -17.14 16.90
N SER A 312 -15.58 -17.46 15.64
CA SER A 312 -16.02 -18.68 14.95
C SER A 312 -15.63 -19.94 15.69
N GLY A 313 -14.45 -20.00 16.30
CA GLY A 313 -14.02 -21.13 17.13
C GLY A 313 -14.74 -21.25 18.48
N SER A 314 -15.55 -20.27 18.87
CA SER A 314 -16.28 -20.22 20.15
C SER A 314 -17.80 -20.32 20.02
N LEU A 315 -18.33 -20.25 18.80
CA LEU A 315 -19.77 -20.33 18.54
C LEU A 315 -20.29 -21.72 18.87
N LYS A 316 -21.48 -21.79 19.48
CA LYS A 316 -22.14 -23.05 19.86
C LYS A 316 -23.25 -23.47 18.90
N ILE A 317 -23.86 -22.50 18.22
CA ILE A 317 -25.07 -22.69 17.41
C ILE A 317 -24.79 -22.11 16.02
N GLY A 318 -24.43 -22.96 15.06
CA GLY A 318 -24.09 -22.53 13.69
C GLY A 318 -23.21 -21.27 13.65
N ASN A 319 -23.71 -20.22 12.98
CA ASN A 319 -23.06 -18.91 12.88
C ASN A 319 -23.65 -17.85 13.84
N TYR A 320 -24.53 -18.25 14.76
CA TYR A 320 -25.17 -17.35 15.71
C TYR A 320 -24.14 -16.67 16.62
N GLY A 321 -24.12 -15.34 16.61
CA GLY A 321 -23.13 -14.51 17.32
C GLY A 321 -22.24 -13.67 16.40
N LEU A 322 -22.11 -14.03 15.11
CA LEU A 322 -21.40 -13.20 14.13
C LEU A 322 -22.06 -11.83 13.92
N GLY A 323 -23.37 -11.75 14.18
CA GLY A 323 -24.13 -10.51 14.19
C GLY A 323 -23.59 -9.42 15.13
N ASP A 324 -22.87 -9.80 16.19
CA ASP A 324 -22.30 -8.84 17.15
C ASP A 324 -21.02 -8.15 16.64
N VAL A 325 -20.44 -8.64 15.54
CA VAL A 325 -19.20 -8.12 14.96
C VAL A 325 -19.50 -7.48 13.60
N VAL A 326 -19.15 -6.21 13.44
CA VAL A 326 -19.40 -5.45 12.21
C VAL A 326 -18.13 -4.76 11.72
N LEU A 327 -17.85 -4.92 10.43
CA LEU A 327 -16.82 -4.20 9.69
C LEU A 327 -17.48 -3.23 8.72
N PHE A 328 -17.03 -1.98 8.69
CA PHE A 328 -17.54 -0.99 7.73
C PHE A 328 -16.43 -0.11 7.16
N GLY A 329 -16.63 0.33 5.91
CA GLY A 329 -15.62 1.07 5.16
C GLY A 329 -16.03 1.29 3.71
N ASN A 330 -15.04 1.31 2.82
CA ASN A 330 -15.25 1.27 1.37
C ASN A 330 -14.87 -0.15 0.90
N ASP A 331 -15.84 -0.84 0.33
CA ASP A 331 -15.76 -2.24 -0.08
C ASP A 331 -14.69 -2.49 -1.16
N GLU A 332 -14.61 -1.61 -2.16
CA GLU A 332 -13.61 -1.68 -3.24
C GLU A 332 -12.18 -1.56 -2.71
N ARG A 333 -11.90 -0.52 -1.91
CA ARG A 333 -10.57 -0.27 -1.31
C ARG A 333 -10.19 -1.33 -0.27
N MET A 334 -11.16 -1.95 0.38
CA MET A 334 -10.94 -3.05 1.32
C MET A 334 -10.89 -4.43 0.63
N LYS A 335 -11.25 -4.50 -0.66
CA LYS A 335 -11.33 -5.74 -1.45
C LYS A 335 -12.15 -6.82 -0.76
N ILE A 336 -13.31 -6.44 -0.21
CA ILE A 336 -14.14 -7.34 0.61
C ILE A 336 -14.61 -8.56 -0.19
N LYS A 337 -14.90 -8.40 -1.49
CA LYS A 337 -15.33 -9.49 -2.37
C LYS A 337 -14.28 -10.61 -2.50
N ASP A 338 -13.00 -10.29 -2.37
CA ASP A 338 -11.90 -11.26 -2.40
C ASP A 338 -11.71 -11.98 -1.05
N ARG A 339 -12.38 -11.51 0.01
CA ARG A 339 -12.15 -11.89 1.41
C ARG A 339 -13.34 -12.69 1.96
N LYS A 340 -13.39 -13.97 1.59
CA LYS A 340 -14.40 -14.92 2.08
C LYS A 340 -14.46 -15.01 3.61
N ASP A 341 -13.37 -14.71 4.30
CA ASP A 341 -13.32 -14.70 5.76
C ASP A 341 -14.10 -13.52 6.35
N LEU A 342 -14.14 -12.35 5.71
CA LEU A 342 -14.70 -11.12 6.30
C LEU A 342 -16.04 -10.69 5.71
N VAL A 343 -16.45 -11.27 4.58
CA VAL A 343 -17.68 -10.88 3.86
C VAL A 343 -18.93 -10.88 4.75
N ASN A 344 -19.07 -11.87 5.64
CA ASN A 344 -20.25 -12.03 6.50
C ASN A 344 -20.37 -10.96 7.61
N ILE A 345 -19.27 -10.29 7.95
CA ILE A 345 -19.25 -9.21 8.94
C ILE A 345 -19.25 -7.82 8.31
N PHE A 346 -19.14 -7.71 6.98
CA PHE A 346 -19.18 -6.43 6.30
C PHE A 346 -20.61 -5.88 6.25
N ILE A 347 -20.79 -4.61 6.61
CA ILE A 347 -22.13 -4.04 6.84
C ILE A 347 -23.02 -4.02 5.59
N ASP A 348 -22.49 -3.71 4.41
CA ASP A 348 -23.32 -3.58 3.21
C ASP A 348 -23.77 -4.96 2.71
N GLU A 349 -22.85 -5.95 2.70
CA GLU A 349 -23.17 -7.37 2.44
C GLU A 349 -24.20 -7.91 3.43
N ARG A 350 -24.08 -7.54 4.70
CA ARG A 350 -25.04 -7.91 5.74
C ARG A 350 -26.44 -7.37 5.45
N VAL A 351 -26.54 -6.09 5.04
CA VAL A 351 -27.81 -5.48 4.67
C VAL A 351 -28.41 -6.18 3.46
N ASP A 352 -27.59 -6.56 2.47
CA ASP A 352 -28.03 -7.31 1.29
C ASP A 352 -28.60 -8.69 1.65
N LYS A 353 -28.05 -9.38 2.64
CA LYS A 353 -28.57 -10.67 3.13
C LYS A 353 -29.82 -10.53 4.01
N LEU A 354 -29.89 -9.48 4.81
CA LEU A 354 -31.02 -9.25 5.71
C LEU A 354 -32.24 -8.65 5.02
N TYR A 355 -32.05 -7.82 3.99
CA TYR A 355 -33.15 -7.13 3.32
C TYR A 355 -34.25 -8.07 2.80
N PRO A 356 -33.95 -9.17 2.06
CA PRO A 356 -34.96 -10.13 1.63
C PRO A 356 -35.71 -10.79 2.80
N CYS A 357 -35.01 -11.04 3.92
CA CYS A 357 -35.60 -11.69 5.09
C CYS A 357 -36.76 -10.88 5.67
N PHE A 358 -36.73 -9.54 5.58
CA PHE A 358 -37.75 -8.67 6.16
C PHE A 358 -38.88 -8.29 5.20
N MET A 359 -38.88 -8.84 3.98
CA MET A 359 -39.90 -8.51 2.99
C MET A 359 -41.27 -9.08 3.36
N PRO A 360 -42.36 -8.29 3.36
CA PRO A 360 -43.65 -8.75 3.85
C PRO A 360 -44.24 -9.96 3.12
N PHE A 361 -43.93 -10.11 1.82
CA PHE A 361 -44.58 -11.10 0.95
C PHE A 361 -43.78 -12.40 0.76
N TYR A 362 -42.47 -12.36 0.95
CA TYR A 362 -41.59 -13.50 0.70
C TYR A 362 -40.46 -13.65 1.73
N GLY A 363 -40.40 -12.79 2.76
CA GLY A 363 -39.43 -12.89 3.83
C GLY A 363 -39.77 -13.98 4.85
N TRP A 364 -39.00 -14.06 5.93
CA TRP A 364 -39.00 -15.19 6.87
C TRP A 364 -40.40 -15.54 7.40
N LYS A 365 -41.20 -14.53 7.77
CA LYS A 365 -42.55 -14.73 8.31
C LYS A 365 -43.51 -15.26 7.25
N ALA A 366 -43.45 -14.70 6.04
CA ALA A 366 -44.26 -15.18 4.91
C ALA A 366 -43.88 -16.61 4.51
N THR A 367 -42.60 -16.98 4.60
CA THR A 367 -42.14 -18.35 4.37
C THR A 367 -42.67 -19.31 5.42
N ILE A 368 -42.64 -18.95 6.72
CA ILE A 368 -43.25 -19.76 7.79
C ILE A 368 -44.75 -19.95 7.52
N ASP A 369 -45.49 -18.87 7.26
CA ASP A 369 -46.93 -18.91 7.00
C ASP A 369 -47.26 -19.71 5.73
N GLY A 370 -46.38 -19.67 4.72
CA GLY A 370 -46.47 -20.50 3.52
C GLY A 370 -46.27 -21.99 3.82
N MET A 371 -45.25 -22.33 4.60
CA MET A 371 -44.95 -23.71 4.98
C MET A 371 -46.07 -24.31 5.84
N ILE A 372 -46.57 -23.56 6.84
CA ILE A 372 -47.70 -23.98 7.68
C ILE A 372 -48.94 -24.25 6.81
N ARG A 373 -49.31 -23.32 5.91
CA ARG A 373 -50.46 -23.49 5.02
C ARG A 373 -50.32 -24.67 4.07
N LEU A 374 -49.11 -24.92 3.55
CA LEU A 374 -48.85 -26.05 2.66
C LEU A 374 -49.01 -27.40 3.38
N LEU A 375 -48.56 -27.50 4.62
CA LEU A 375 -48.67 -28.72 5.43
C LEU A 375 -50.11 -28.95 5.92
N GLU A 376 -50.82 -27.91 6.35
CA GLU A 376 -52.18 -28.04 6.87
C GLU A 376 -53.25 -28.26 5.79
N ASP A 377 -53.11 -27.62 4.62
CA ASP A 377 -54.07 -27.73 3.51
C ASP A 377 -53.37 -27.78 2.13
N PRO A 378 -52.68 -28.88 1.80
CA PRO A 378 -52.00 -29.03 0.51
C PRO A 378 -52.94 -28.89 -0.69
N LYS A 379 -54.16 -29.46 -0.59
CA LYS A 379 -55.15 -29.46 -1.68
C LYS A 379 -55.72 -28.06 -1.90
N GLY A 380 -55.99 -27.30 -0.85
CA GLY A 380 -56.43 -25.91 -0.96
C GLY A 380 -55.36 -25.00 -1.56
N GLN A 381 -54.08 -25.19 -1.20
CA GLN A 381 -52.98 -24.44 -1.83
C GLN A 381 -52.85 -24.74 -3.33
N TYR A 382 -53.02 -25.99 -3.75
CA TYR A 382 -53.03 -26.36 -5.16
C TYR A 382 -54.22 -25.78 -5.93
N ASN A 383 -55.42 -25.79 -5.33
CA ASN A 383 -56.60 -25.14 -5.93
C ASN A 383 -56.38 -23.63 -6.11
N LEU A 384 -55.79 -22.97 -5.10
CA LEU A 384 -55.45 -21.56 -5.19
C LEU A 384 -54.40 -21.27 -6.28
N TYR A 385 -53.43 -22.16 -6.47
CA TYR A 385 -52.48 -22.10 -7.59
C TYR A 385 -53.20 -22.17 -8.94
N LEU A 386 -54.12 -23.12 -9.12
CA LEU A 386 -54.91 -23.23 -10.35
C LEU A 386 -55.78 -21.99 -10.60
N GLU A 387 -56.40 -21.43 -9.56
CA GLU A 387 -57.16 -20.18 -9.64
C GLU A 387 -56.29 -18.99 -10.05
N ASN A 388 -55.09 -18.87 -9.46
CA ASN A 388 -54.16 -17.79 -9.81
C ASN A 388 -53.63 -17.93 -11.24
N LEU A 389 -53.36 -19.17 -11.70
CA LEU A 389 -52.99 -19.45 -13.09
C LEU A 389 -54.11 -19.05 -14.05
N ALA A 390 -55.37 -19.38 -13.70
CA ALA A 390 -56.55 -18.98 -14.47
C ALA A 390 -56.75 -17.45 -14.50
N ARG A 391 -56.51 -16.76 -13.37
CA ARG A 391 -56.55 -15.28 -13.29
C ARG A 391 -55.45 -14.63 -14.14
N ALA A 392 -54.21 -15.11 -14.07
CA ALA A 392 -53.09 -14.59 -14.86
C ALA A 392 -53.32 -14.77 -16.37
N ASN A 393 -53.87 -15.92 -16.78
CA ASN A 393 -54.25 -16.18 -18.17
C ASN A 393 -55.43 -15.29 -18.64
N ASN A 394 -56.35 -14.94 -17.75
CA ASN A 394 -57.44 -14.01 -18.04
C ASN A 394 -57.00 -12.54 -18.14
N VAL A 395 -55.96 -12.12 -17.40
CA VAL A 395 -55.36 -10.79 -17.51
C VAL A 395 -54.62 -10.62 -18.84
N LYS A 396 -53.82 -11.63 -19.26
CA LYS A 396 -53.18 -11.64 -20.59
C LYS A 396 -54.16 -11.54 -21.76
N ARG A 397 -55.38 -12.08 -21.62
CA ARG A 397 -56.44 -11.97 -22.64
C ARG A 397 -57.13 -10.61 -22.72
N LYS A 398 -57.01 -9.76 -21.69
CA LYS A 398 -57.60 -8.41 -21.66
C LYS A 398 -56.63 -7.32 -22.14
N ASP A 399 -55.32 -7.50 -21.97
CA ASP A 399 -54.32 -6.49 -22.36
C ASP A 399 -53.86 -6.56 -23.82
N THR A 400 -54.33 -7.53 -24.61
CA THR A 400 -54.12 -7.57 -26.07
C THR A 400 -55.04 -6.60 -26.84
N GLY A 401 -55.87 -5.80 -26.15
CA GLY A 401 -56.86 -4.90 -26.73
C GLY A 401 -56.55 -3.39 -26.72
N SER A 402 -55.41 -2.92 -26.19
CA SER A 402 -55.12 -1.48 -26.15
C SER A 402 -53.62 -1.17 -26.27
N VAL A 403 -53.24 -0.64 -27.44
CA VAL A 403 -51.90 -0.11 -27.72
C VAL A 403 -51.80 1.31 -27.18
N PHE A 404 -50.96 1.52 -26.15
CA PHE A 404 -50.36 2.84 -25.88
C PHE A 404 -48.88 2.66 -25.51
N LYS A 405 -47.99 3.04 -26.43
CA LYS A 405 -46.54 3.14 -26.22
C LYS A 405 -46.23 4.26 -25.22
N ARG A 406 -45.62 3.93 -24.09
CA ARG A 406 -44.78 4.86 -23.31
C ARG A 406 -43.39 4.24 -23.15
N LYS A 407 -42.37 4.99 -23.59
CA LYS A 407 -40.94 4.67 -23.44
C LYS A 407 -40.48 4.99 -22.01
N GLY A 408 -39.78 4.06 -21.38
CA GLY A 408 -38.82 4.32 -20.30
C GLY A 408 -38.93 3.39 -19.08
N ASN A 409 -38.12 2.32 -19.06
CA ASN A 409 -37.27 1.87 -17.93
C ASN A 409 -36.76 0.42 -18.14
N GLU A 410 -35.48 0.28 -18.49
CA GLU A 410 -34.78 -0.98 -18.80
C GLU A 410 -34.28 -1.75 -17.56
N GLN A 411 -35.13 -2.01 -16.56
CA GLN A 411 -34.78 -2.98 -15.49
C GLN A 411 -35.92 -3.90 -15.03
N ASN A 412 -37.09 -3.86 -15.68
CA ASN A 412 -38.19 -4.80 -15.43
C ASN A 412 -38.56 -5.64 -16.67
N GLU A 413 -37.67 -5.77 -17.65
CA GLU A 413 -37.95 -6.55 -18.87
C GLU A 413 -37.67 -8.06 -18.71
N ASN A 414 -37.03 -8.51 -17.63
CA ASN A 414 -36.73 -9.94 -17.44
C ASN A 414 -37.81 -10.77 -16.71
N ILE A 415 -38.98 -10.21 -16.41
CA ILE A 415 -40.07 -10.96 -15.73
C ILE A 415 -41.24 -11.29 -16.68
N VAL A 416 -41.27 -10.76 -17.91
CA VAL A 416 -42.43 -10.94 -18.80
C VAL A 416 -42.18 -11.89 -19.99
N GLU A 417 -40.94 -12.31 -20.26
CA GLU A 417 -40.61 -13.10 -21.47
C GLU A 417 -40.32 -14.60 -21.27
N GLN A 418 -40.58 -15.19 -20.11
CA GLN A 418 -40.44 -16.65 -19.93
C GLN A 418 -41.61 -17.29 -19.18
N VAL A 419 -42.82 -17.22 -19.74
CA VAL A 419 -43.86 -18.23 -19.45
C VAL A 419 -44.58 -18.53 -20.77
N SER A 420 -43.97 -19.42 -21.55
CA SER A 420 -44.60 -20.15 -22.65
C SER A 420 -45.79 -20.95 -22.12
N ASP A 421 -46.79 -21.22 -22.97
CA ASP A 421 -47.95 -22.11 -22.77
C ASP A 421 -47.65 -23.31 -21.85
N THR A 422 -47.74 -23.13 -20.55
CA THR A 422 -47.41 -24.14 -19.55
C THR A 422 -48.71 -24.80 -19.14
N ARG A 423 -48.86 -26.09 -19.48
CA ARG A 423 -49.94 -26.90 -18.92
C ARG A 423 -49.84 -26.83 -17.38
N PRO A 424 -50.96 -26.69 -16.65
CA PRO A 424 -50.93 -26.69 -15.20
C PRO A 424 -50.25 -27.97 -14.71
N GLN A 425 -49.28 -27.81 -13.81
CA GLN A 425 -48.60 -28.94 -13.18
C GLN A 425 -49.61 -29.85 -12.49
N SER A 426 -49.34 -31.15 -12.44
CA SER A 426 -50.17 -32.06 -11.66
C SER A 426 -49.97 -31.79 -10.16
N PHE A 427 -50.93 -32.18 -9.32
CA PHE A 427 -50.77 -32.08 -7.87
C PHE A 427 -49.52 -32.83 -7.36
N GLN A 428 -49.18 -33.94 -8.00
CA GLN A 428 -48.01 -34.78 -7.68
C GLN A 428 -46.68 -34.09 -7.99
N ASP A 429 -46.66 -33.18 -8.97
CA ASP A 429 -45.47 -32.38 -9.30
C ASP A 429 -45.41 -31.08 -8.48
N TYR A 430 -46.56 -30.43 -8.31
CA TYR A 430 -46.68 -29.15 -7.61
C TYR A 430 -46.24 -29.23 -6.14
N LEU A 431 -46.68 -30.25 -5.41
CA LEU A 431 -46.46 -30.32 -3.96
C LEU A 431 -44.97 -30.48 -3.60
N PRO A 432 -44.21 -31.44 -4.17
CA PRO A 432 -42.77 -31.56 -3.90
C PRO A 432 -41.98 -30.32 -4.35
N GLU A 433 -42.33 -29.74 -5.50
CA GLU A 433 -41.66 -28.52 -6.00
C GLU A 433 -41.91 -27.34 -5.06
N LYS A 434 -43.16 -27.11 -4.66
CA LYS A 434 -43.52 -25.99 -3.78
C LYS A 434 -42.94 -26.14 -2.38
N PHE A 435 -42.90 -27.35 -1.85
CA PHE A 435 -42.23 -27.64 -0.59
C PHE A 435 -40.73 -27.39 -0.69
N SER A 436 -40.08 -27.82 -1.78
CA SER A 436 -38.66 -27.60 -2.05
C SER A 436 -38.30 -26.11 -2.13
N GLU A 437 -39.15 -25.29 -2.77
CA GLU A 437 -39.01 -23.83 -2.78
C GLU A 437 -39.06 -23.25 -1.37
N LEU A 438 -40.15 -23.51 -0.62
CA LEU A 438 -40.34 -22.97 0.73
C LEU A 438 -39.26 -23.43 1.70
N ARG A 439 -38.78 -24.67 1.55
CA ARG A 439 -37.64 -25.20 2.31
C ARG A 439 -36.36 -24.40 2.05
N LYS A 440 -36.03 -24.12 0.79
CA LYS A 440 -34.84 -23.35 0.41
C LYS A 440 -34.94 -21.92 0.95
N ASP A 441 -36.11 -21.30 0.84
CA ASP A 441 -36.36 -19.97 1.38
C ASP A 441 -36.24 -19.94 2.90
N LEU A 442 -36.77 -20.97 3.60
CA LEU A 442 -36.69 -21.07 5.05
C LEU A 442 -35.24 -21.20 5.52
N ASP A 443 -34.49 -22.11 4.88
CA ASP A 443 -33.06 -22.31 5.14
C ASP A 443 -32.26 -21.02 4.93
N LEU A 444 -32.50 -20.33 3.82
CA LEU A 444 -31.86 -19.06 3.48
C LEU A 444 -32.18 -17.97 4.51
N HIS A 445 -33.46 -17.76 4.82
CA HIS A 445 -33.88 -16.71 5.75
C HIS A 445 -33.40 -16.97 7.17
N PHE A 446 -33.59 -18.17 7.70
CA PHE A 446 -33.16 -18.50 9.07
C PHE A 446 -31.64 -18.49 9.22
N SER A 447 -30.90 -19.04 8.25
CA SER A 447 -29.44 -18.98 8.26
C SER A 447 -28.95 -17.53 8.18
N SER A 448 -29.59 -16.70 7.36
CA SER A 448 -29.24 -15.27 7.23
C SER A 448 -29.54 -14.50 8.51
N LEU A 449 -30.72 -14.66 9.09
CA LEU A 449 -31.10 -14.03 10.36
C LEU A 449 -30.13 -14.44 11.48
N CYS A 450 -29.86 -15.74 11.65
CA CYS A 450 -28.95 -16.24 12.68
C CYS A 450 -27.52 -15.74 12.52
N THR A 451 -27.03 -15.62 11.28
CA THR A 451 -25.65 -15.18 11.00
C THR A 451 -25.50 -13.67 11.17
N HIS A 452 -26.48 -12.90 10.72
CA HIS A 452 -26.32 -11.46 10.47
C HIS A 452 -26.98 -10.56 11.51
N LEU A 453 -28.00 -11.03 12.24
CA LEU A 453 -28.61 -10.22 13.29
C LEU A 453 -27.78 -10.21 14.58
N PRO A 454 -27.59 -9.04 15.20
CA PRO A 454 -27.00 -8.93 16.54
C PRO A 454 -27.76 -9.77 17.57
N THR A 455 -27.03 -10.34 18.52
CA THR A 455 -27.60 -11.19 19.58
C THR A 455 -28.52 -10.43 20.53
N ALA A 456 -28.40 -9.10 20.58
CA ALA A 456 -29.33 -8.23 21.30
C ALA A 456 -30.74 -8.21 20.67
N LEU A 457 -30.86 -8.58 19.39
CA LEU A 457 -32.13 -8.59 18.65
C LEU A 457 -32.66 -9.99 18.35
N LEU A 458 -31.77 -10.98 18.26
CA LEU A 458 -32.12 -12.38 18.09
C LEU A 458 -31.63 -13.17 19.31
N SER A 459 -32.56 -13.65 20.13
CA SER A 459 -32.23 -14.45 21.31
C SER A 459 -31.63 -15.81 20.94
N SER A 460 -30.83 -16.39 21.83
CA SER A 460 -30.27 -17.73 21.60
C SER A 460 -31.36 -18.78 21.46
N GLN A 461 -32.47 -18.62 22.19
CA GLN A 461 -33.63 -19.50 22.10
C GLN A 461 -34.26 -19.45 20.69
N ALA A 462 -34.48 -18.24 20.15
CA ALA A 462 -35.01 -18.07 18.80
C ALA A 462 -34.07 -18.68 17.74
N ALA A 463 -32.76 -18.42 17.85
CA ALA A 463 -31.77 -19.00 16.95
C ALA A 463 -31.73 -20.54 17.01
N THR A 464 -31.80 -21.13 18.21
CA THR A 464 -31.89 -22.59 18.37
C THR A 464 -33.13 -23.15 17.67
N ARG A 465 -34.31 -22.56 17.89
CA ARG A 465 -35.56 -23.00 17.22
C ARG A 465 -35.49 -22.85 15.70
N MET A 466 -34.84 -21.81 15.19
CA MET A 466 -34.61 -21.64 13.76
C MET A 466 -33.72 -22.76 13.18
N TYR A 467 -32.62 -23.13 13.84
CA TYR A 467 -31.76 -24.23 13.39
C TYR A 467 -32.44 -25.60 13.53
N GLU A 468 -33.18 -25.84 14.63
CA GLU A 468 -34.00 -27.05 14.77
C GLU A 468 -35.02 -27.18 13.62
N ALA A 469 -35.63 -26.07 13.18
CA ALA A 469 -36.56 -26.07 12.07
C ALA A 469 -35.88 -26.37 10.73
N ILE A 470 -34.66 -25.85 10.52
CA ILE A 470 -33.83 -26.20 9.36
C ILE A 470 -33.51 -27.69 9.34
N ASP A 471 -33.08 -28.24 10.48
CA ASP A 471 -32.63 -29.63 10.58
C ASP A 471 -33.78 -30.62 10.43
N LEU A 472 -34.96 -30.34 11.02
CA LEU A 472 -36.14 -31.18 10.85
C LEU A 472 -36.62 -31.23 9.39
N VAL A 473 -36.57 -30.12 8.65
CA VAL A 473 -36.93 -30.08 7.22
C VAL A 473 -35.93 -30.84 6.35
N ARG A 474 -34.71 -31.04 6.84
CA ARG A 474 -33.68 -31.83 6.15
C ARG A 474 -33.85 -33.34 6.37
N ASP A 475 -34.71 -33.75 7.31
CA ASP A 475 -34.99 -35.16 7.58
C ASP A 475 -35.71 -35.83 6.40
N VAL A 476 -35.15 -36.98 5.97
CA VAL A 476 -35.65 -37.80 4.85
C VAL A 476 -37.07 -38.30 5.12
N THR A 477 -37.48 -38.40 6.38
CA THR A 477 -38.83 -38.83 6.77
C THR A 477 -39.91 -37.88 6.27
N ILE A 478 -39.69 -36.55 6.34
CA ILE A 478 -40.64 -35.55 5.82
C ILE A 478 -40.67 -35.60 4.28
N LEU A 479 -39.52 -35.80 3.65
CA LEU A 479 -39.41 -35.93 2.19
C LEU A 479 -40.12 -37.19 1.68
N ALA A 480 -40.03 -38.31 2.41
CA ALA A 480 -40.69 -39.57 2.07
C ALA A 480 -42.22 -39.51 2.24
N ILE A 481 -42.73 -38.74 3.21
CA ILE A 481 -44.17 -38.49 3.39
C ILE A 481 -44.73 -37.72 2.18
N LEU A 482 -43.96 -36.78 1.62
CA LEU A 482 -44.37 -35.97 0.47
C LEU A 482 -44.26 -36.71 -0.87
N ASP A 483 -43.29 -37.62 -1.02
CA ASP A 483 -43.16 -38.48 -2.21
C ASP A 483 -44.22 -39.59 -2.28
N GLY A 484 -44.81 -39.98 -1.14
CA GLY A 484 -45.81 -41.07 -1.04
C GLY A 484 -47.26 -40.68 -1.35
N VAL A 485 -47.54 -39.43 -1.75
CA VAL A 485 -48.92 -38.89 -1.79
C VAL A 485 -49.70 -39.34 -3.03
N THR A 486 -50.37 -40.51 -2.95
CA THR A 486 -51.58 -40.78 -3.73
C THR A 486 -52.80 -40.37 -2.92
N GLY A 487 -53.44 -39.26 -3.32
CA GLY A 487 -54.88 -38.93 -3.21
C GLY A 487 -55.66 -39.01 -1.88
N GLU A 488 -55.50 -40.06 -1.07
CA GLU A 488 -56.39 -40.40 0.06
C GLU A 488 -55.64 -40.76 1.37
N GLY A 489 -54.31 -40.71 1.40
CA GLY A 489 -53.52 -41.33 2.47
C GLY A 489 -52.87 -40.43 3.53
N VAL A 490 -53.30 -39.19 3.80
CA VAL A 490 -52.62 -38.37 4.85
C VAL A 490 -52.96 -38.85 6.28
N LYS A 491 -53.94 -39.74 6.45
CA LYS A 491 -54.32 -40.31 7.77
C LYS A 491 -54.04 -41.80 7.97
N SER A 492 -53.53 -42.54 6.97
CA SER A 492 -53.53 -44.01 7.01
C SER A 492 -52.16 -44.70 6.87
N VAL A 493 -51.03 -43.98 6.85
CA VAL A 493 -49.68 -44.60 6.74
C VAL A 493 -49.09 -45.02 8.10
N LEU A 494 -49.90 -45.12 9.16
CA LEU A 494 -49.46 -45.56 10.50
C LEU A 494 -50.29 -46.73 11.05
N ILE A 495 -50.43 -47.81 10.28
CA ILE A 495 -50.81 -49.10 10.85
C ILE A 495 -49.65 -50.08 10.59
N PRO A 496 -48.87 -50.46 11.62
CA PRO A 496 -47.84 -51.47 11.46
C PRO A 496 -48.51 -52.85 11.43
N ASN A 497 -48.47 -53.51 10.28
CA ASN A 497 -48.61 -54.96 10.24
C ASN A 497 -47.22 -55.57 10.16
N GLY A 498 -46.83 -56.30 11.21
CA GLY A 498 -45.83 -57.37 11.12
C GLY A 498 -44.45 -57.06 11.71
N GLU A 499 -44.33 -57.33 13.00
CA GLU A 499 -43.18 -57.95 13.70
C GLU A 499 -41.77 -57.35 13.58
N GLY A 500 -41.30 -56.77 14.70
CA GLY A 500 -39.88 -56.84 15.08
C GLY A 500 -39.25 -55.57 15.65
N SER A 501 -39.31 -55.45 16.98
CA SER A 501 -38.45 -54.66 17.88
C SER A 501 -39.06 -53.40 18.54
N ASP A 502 -39.56 -53.64 19.75
CA ASP A 502 -39.91 -52.68 20.78
C ASP A 502 -38.70 -51.82 21.21
N ARG A 503 -38.68 -50.53 20.87
CA ARG A 503 -38.10 -49.45 21.71
C ARG A 503 -38.77 -48.07 21.59
N PHE A 504 -39.92 -47.94 20.92
CA PHE A 504 -40.71 -46.70 20.93
C PHE A 504 -42.19 -47.02 21.18
N SER A 505 -42.53 -47.38 22.40
CA SER A 505 -43.92 -47.42 22.85
C SER A 505 -44.30 -46.10 23.51
N SER A 506 -45.45 -45.56 23.08
CA SER A 506 -46.27 -44.52 23.73
C SER A 506 -45.79 -43.05 23.72
N GLN A 507 -45.75 -42.43 22.53
CA GLN A 507 -46.16 -41.03 22.34
C GLN A 507 -46.47 -40.78 20.86
N HIS A 508 -47.75 -40.88 20.49
CA HIS A 508 -48.26 -40.58 19.15
C HIS A 508 -48.30 -39.05 18.94
N VAL A 509 -47.17 -38.48 18.57
CA VAL A 509 -47.11 -37.16 17.93
C VAL A 509 -46.35 -37.38 16.62
N THR A 510 -46.97 -37.10 15.48
CA THR A 510 -46.32 -37.27 14.19
C THR A 510 -45.24 -36.19 14.04
N VAL A 511 -44.15 -36.50 13.32
CA VAL A 511 -43.05 -35.55 13.03
C VAL A 511 -43.58 -34.24 12.42
N GLU A 512 -44.70 -34.31 11.70
CA GLU A 512 -45.45 -33.17 11.15
C GLU A 512 -46.05 -32.25 12.23
N ASP A 513 -46.70 -32.82 13.25
CA ASP A 513 -47.28 -32.05 14.36
C ASP A 513 -46.20 -31.30 15.17
N ASP A 514 -45.04 -31.93 15.36
CA ASP A 514 -43.92 -31.31 16.06
C ASP A 514 -43.24 -30.22 15.23
N TYR A 515 -43.15 -30.40 13.91
CA TYR A 515 -42.64 -29.37 13.02
C TYR A 515 -43.59 -28.15 12.93
N LEU A 516 -44.91 -28.36 12.86
CA LEU A 516 -45.90 -27.28 12.89
C LEU A 516 -45.87 -26.50 14.22
N LYS A 517 -45.75 -27.19 15.37
CA LYS A 517 -45.57 -26.53 16.67
C LYS A 517 -44.30 -25.70 16.70
N LEU A 518 -43.20 -26.22 16.17
CA LEU A 518 -41.93 -25.51 16.11
C LEU A 518 -42.05 -24.22 15.28
N LEU A 519 -42.58 -24.31 14.06
CA LEU A 519 -42.77 -23.16 13.17
C LEU A 519 -43.64 -22.07 13.79
N ARG A 520 -44.71 -22.45 14.49
CA ARG A 520 -45.60 -21.51 15.20
C ARG A 520 -44.94 -20.83 16.38
N SER A 521 -43.99 -21.49 17.05
CA SER A 521 -43.29 -20.93 18.20
C SER A 521 -42.29 -19.81 17.84
N ILE A 522 -41.71 -19.83 16.63
CA ILE A 522 -40.65 -18.89 16.23
C ILE A 522 -41.12 -17.42 16.20
N PRO A 523 -42.26 -17.07 15.58
CA PRO A 523 -42.77 -15.69 15.59
C PRO A 523 -43.08 -15.13 16.98
N GLU A 524 -43.43 -15.98 17.95
CA GLU A 524 -43.75 -15.56 19.33
C GLU A 524 -42.50 -15.14 20.10
N ILE A 525 -41.38 -15.82 19.87
CA ILE A 525 -40.09 -15.58 20.57
C ILE A 525 -39.16 -14.62 19.82
N PHE A 526 -39.56 -14.16 18.62
CA PHE A 526 -38.79 -13.24 17.78
C PHE A 526 -39.65 -12.08 17.25
N PRO A 527 -40.06 -11.14 18.13
CA PRO A 527 -40.83 -9.96 17.73
C PRO A 527 -39.90 -8.88 17.20
N LEU A 528 -39.53 -8.93 15.92
CA LEU A 528 -38.75 -7.87 15.27
C LEU A 528 -39.68 -6.90 14.52
N PRO A 529 -39.40 -5.57 14.52
CA PRO A 529 -40.20 -4.62 13.75
C PRO A 529 -40.18 -4.96 12.25
N ALA A 530 -41.25 -4.65 11.53
CA ALA A 530 -41.25 -4.75 10.07
C ALA A 530 -40.35 -3.65 9.49
N VAL A 531 -39.10 -3.99 9.21
CA VAL A 531 -38.12 -3.06 8.61
C VAL A 531 -37.98 -3.39 7.13
N SER A 532 -38.56 -2.55 6.25
CA SER A 532 -38.50 -2.72 4.80
C SER A 532 -37.46 -1.84 4.10
N ASP A 533 -36.68 -1.06 4.87
CA ASP A 533 -35.72 -0.10 4.34
C ASP A 533 -34.27 -0.51 4.65
N ARG A 534 -33.40 -0.45 3.62
CA ARG A 534 -31.98 -0.86 3.72
C ARG A 534 -31.18 0.01 4.69
N HIS A 535 -31.49 1.31 4.76
CA HIS A 535 -30.84 2.23 5.69
C HIS A 535 -31.22 1.92 7.13
N LEU A 536 -32.50 1.66 7.41
CA LEU A 536 -32.95 1.24 8.75
C LEU A 536 -32.31 -0.09 9.20
N ILE A 537 -32.17 -1.07 8.30
CA ILE A 537 -31.48 -2.34 8.60
C ILE A 537 -30.01 -2.06 8.97
N LYS A 538 -29.36 -1.15 8.22
CA LYS A 538 -27.97 -0.74 8.47
C LYS A 538 -27.81 -0.09 9.85
N GLU A 539 -28.68 0.86 10.20
CA GLU A 539 -28.70 1.52 11.51
C GLU A 539 -28.96 0.52 12.64
N LEU A 540 -29.90 -0.39 12.44
CA LEU A 540 -30.23 -1.44 13.42
C LEU A 540 -29.02 -2.34 13.69
N CYS A 541 -28.29 -2.77 12.65
CA CYS A 541 -27.08 -3.57 12.78
C CYS A 541 -25.95 -2.80 13.48
N LEU A 542 -25.68 -1.56 13.07
CA LEU A 542 -24.64 -0.72 13.68
C LEU A 542 -24.97 -0.35 15.14
N GLY A 543 -26.25 -0.14 15.45
CA GLY A 543 -26.73 0.22 16.77
C GLY A 543 -26.61 -0.92 17.79
N HIS A 544 -26.76 -2.17 17.38
CA HIS A 544 -26.81 -3.32 18.29
C HIS A 544 -25.56 -4.22 18.23
N ALA A 545 -24.63 -3.97 17.32
CA ALA A 545 -23.34 -4.66 17.31
C ALA A 545 -22.50 -4.31 18.54
N CYS A 546 -21.76 -5.31 19.05
CA CYS A 546 -20.85 -5.15 20.18
C CYS A 546 -19.46 -4.69 19.73
N LEU A 547 -18.91 -5.28 18.66
CA LEU A 547 -17.62 -4.90 18.11
C LEU A 547 -17.78 -4.25 16.74
N LEU A 548 -17.23 -3.05 16.59
CA LEU A 548 -17.26 -2.28 15.36
C LEU A 548 -15.82 -2.09 14.87
N PHE A 549 -15.57 -2.34 13.58
CA PHE A 549 -14.25 -2.19 12.94
C PHE A 549 -14.32 -1.18 11.80
N SER A 550 -13.41 -0.21 11.81
CA SER A 550 -13.25 0.77 10.71
C SER A 550 -11.86 1.40 10.73
N THR A 551 -11.48 2.17 9.71
CA THR A 551 -10.33 3.07 9.85
C THR A 551 -10.70 4.27 10.72
N ALA A 552 -9.71 4.94 11.33
CA ALA A 552 -9.97 6.13 12.16
C ALA A 552 -10.79 7.19 11.40
N SER A 553 -10.43 7.47 10.14
CA SER A 553 -11.21 8.36 9.26
C SER A 553 -12.64 7.86 9.02
N CYS A 554 -12.85 6.56 8.75
CA CYS A 554 -14.19 6.03 8.48
C CYS A 554 -15.15 6.10 9.67
N SER A 555 -14.63 6.18 10.90
CA SER A 555 -15.46 6.33 12.11
C SER A 555 -16.36 7.58 12.09
N ALA A 556 -16.02 8.61 11.31
CA ALA A 556 -16.87 9.80 11.11
C ALA A 556 -18.25 9.48 10.47
N ARG A 557 -18.42 8.30 9.86
CA ARG A 557 -19.70 7.82 9.31
C ARG A 557 -20.56 7.08 10.34
N LEU A 558 -20.04 6.86 11.53
CA LEU A 558 -20.68 6.06 12.55
C LEU A 558 -21.65 6.93 13.35
N TYR A 559 -22.88 7.02 12.84
CA TYR A 559 -24.01 7.57 13.57
C TYR A 559 -24.82 6.41 14.12
N THR A 560 -24.76 6.20 15.44
CA THR A 560 -25.56 5.17 16.09
C THR A 560 -26.34 5.79 17.23
N GLY A 561 -27.65 5.52 17.32
CA GLY A 561 -28.47 5.96 18.45
C GLY A 561 -28.05 5.36 19.81
N THR A 562 -27.16 4.37 19.79
CA THR A 562 -26.56 3.74 20.96
C THR A 562 -25.14 4.28 21.20
N PRO A 563 -24.74 4.55 22.46
CA PRO A 563 -23.40 5.04 22.79
C PRO A 563 -22.34 3.94 22.67
N ILE A 564 -21.11 4.32 22.33
CA ILE A 564 -19.94 3.42 22.33
C ILE A 564 -19.17 3.66 23.62
N GLN A 565 -18.76 2.61 24.32
CA GLN A 565 -18.15 2.75 25.65
C GLN A 565 -16.62 2.87 25.58
N LEU A 566 -16.01 2.11 24.67
CA LEU A 566 -14.56 1.93 24.59
C LEU A 566 -14.06 2.06 23.15
N LEU A 567 -12.94 2.78 22.99
CA LEU A 567 -12.22 2.95 21.72
C LEU A 567 -10.86 2.26 21.81
N VAL A 568 -10.59 1.33 20.88
CA VAL A 568 -9.28 0.71 20.67
C VAL A 568 -8.71 1.20 19.35
N ILE A 569 -7.48 1.72 19.35
CA ILE A 569 -6.77 2.10 18.13
C ILE A 569 -5.54 1.21 18.00
N ASP A 570 -5.55 0.30 17.02
CA ASP A 570 -4.39 -0.54 16.67
C ASP A 570 -3.46 0.21 15.71
N GLU A 571 -2.15 -0.04 15.80
CA GLU A 571 -1.12 0.72 15.09
C GLU A 571 -1.23 2.25 15.28
N ALA A 572 -1.64 2.68 16.49
CA ALA A 572 -1.88 4.08 16.85
C ALA A 572 -0.65 4.99 16.65
N ALA A 573 0.56 4.44 16.67
CA ALA A 573 1.79 5.18 16.42
C ALA A 573 1.94 5.69 14.98
N GLN A 574 1.13 5.17 14.04
CA GLN A 574 1.14 5.53 12.62
C GLN A 574 0.01 6.51 12.22
N LEU A 575 -0.85 6.91 13.16
CA LEU A 575 -1.89 7.90 12.92
C LEU A 575 -1.38 9.30 13.23
N LYS A 576 -1.82 10.29 12.44
CA LYS A 576 -1.69 11.70 12.84
C LYS A 576 -2.55 11.89 14.09
N GLU A 577 -2.09 12.73 15.02
CA GLU A 577 -2.83 12.99 16.25
C GLU A 577 -4.24 13.55 15.99
N CYS A 578 -4.37 14.44 15.00
CA CYS A 578 -5.66 14.97 14.57
C CYS A 578 -6.60 13.89 13.98
N GLU A 579 -6.08 12.83 13.35
CA GLU A 579 -6.90 11.70 12.88
C GLU A 579 -7.45 10.86 14.03
N SER A 580 -6.70 10.74 15.13
CA SER A 580 -7.16 10.04 16.33
C SER A 580 -8.31 10.77 17.01
N SER A 581 -8.41 12.09 16.84
CA SER A 581 -9.49 12.90 17.40
C SER A 581 -10.86 12.62 16.79
N ILE A 582 -10.92 12.06 15.56
CA ILE A 582 -12.17 11.74 14.86
C ILE A 582 -13.00 10.73 15.67
N PRO A 583 -12.51 9.51 15.97
CA PRO A 583 -13.28 8.54 16.76
C PRO A 583 -13.42 8.95 18.24
N MET A 584 -12.50 9.74 18.81
CA MET A 584 -12.56 10.14 20.24
C MET A 584 -13.79 10.98 20.59
N GLN A 585 -14.41 11.60 19.59
CA GLN A 585 -15.56 12.48 19.75
C GLN A 585 -16.92 11.76 19.70
N LEU A 586 -16.92 10.43 19.53
CA LEU A 586 -18.17 9.67 19.45
C LEU A 586 -18.94 9.67 20.78
N PRO A 587 -20.29 9.71 20.74
CA PRO A 587 -21.12 9.77 21.94
C PRO A 587 -20.90 8.59 22.90
N GLY A 588 -20.77 8.91 24.18
CA GLY A 588 -20.69 7.93 25.28
C GLY A 588 -19.31 7.32 25.52
N LEU A 589 -18.30 7.63 24.70
CA LEU A 589 -16.93 7.13 24.89
C LEU A 589 -16.31 7.66 26.18
N ARG A 590 -15.72 6.75 26.95
CA ARG A 590 -15.02 7.07 28.22
C ARG A 590 -13.60 6.53 28.29
N HIS A 591 -13.33 5.45 27.56
CA HIS A 591 -12.06 4.73 27.64
C HIS A 591 -11.38 4.64 26.27
N LEU A 592 -10.09 4.97 26.24
CA LEU A 592 -9.23 4.90 25.07
C LEU A 592 -8.07 3.93 25.32
N ILE A 593 -7.87 2.99 24.41
CA ILE A 593 -6.73 2.08 24.39
C ILE A 593 -5.96 2.32 23.09
N LEU A 594 -4.72 2.77 23.20
CA LEU A 594 -3.82 2.97 22.08
C LEU A 594 -2.81 1.82 22.05
N VAL A 595 -2.76 1.07 20.95
CA VAL A 595 -1.82 -0.03 20.74
C VAL A 595 -0.87 0.36 19.61
N GLY A 596 0.44 0.33 19.86
CA GLY A 596 1.39 0.80 18.86
C GLY A 596 2.85 0.63 19.24
N ASP A 597 3.71 1.21 18.41
CA ASP A 597 5.16 1.27 18.62
C ASP A 597 5.74 2.56 18.03
N GLU A 598 6.02 3.53 18.90
CA GLU A 598 6.59 4.83 18.55
C GLU A 598 8.07 4.75 18.09
N ARG A 599 8.69 3.56 18.18
CA ARG A 599 10.01 3.31 17.62
C ARG A 599 9.96 2.89 16.14
N GLN A 600 8.79 2.62 15.57
CA GLN A 600 8.58 2.36 14.13
C GLN A 600 8.15 3.63 13.39
N LEU A 601 7.78 3.52 12.11
CA LEU A 601 7.49 4.68 11.26
C LEU A 601 6.34 5.54 11.83
N PRO A 602 6.50 6.88 11.84
CA PRO A 602 5.40 7.79 12.18
C PRO A 602 4.34 7.81 11.07
N ALA A 603 3.30 8.61 11.27
CA ALA A 603 2.36 8.91 10.20
C ALA A 603 3.07 9.57 9.00
N MET A 604 2.58 9.25 7.79
CA MET A 604 3.08 9.87 6.56
C MET A 604 2.62 11.33 6.48
N VAL A 605 3.57 12.22 6.20
CA VAL A 605 3.33 13.64 5.96
C VAL A 605 3.99 14.00 4.64
N GLU A 606 3.24 14.64 3.74
CA GLU A 606 3.74 15.04 2.43
C GLU A 606 4.49 16.37 2.50
N SER A 607 3.97 17.33 3.27
CA SER A 607 4.61 18.63 3.44
C SER A 607 5.84 18.54 4.36
N GLN A 608 6.96 19.08 3.89
CA GLN A 608 8.14 19.26 4.72
C GLN A 608 7.90 20.30 5.83
N ILE A 609 7.11 21.34 5.56
CA ILE A 609 6.75 22.38 6.55
C ILE A 609 5.91 21.75 7.67
N ALA A 610 4.88 20.97 7.33
CA ALA A 610 4.06 20.27 8.32
C ALA A 610 4.85 19.20 9.07
N LEU A 611 5.80 18.52 8.41
CA LEU A 611 6.68 17.54 9.04
C LEU A 611 7.57 18.19 10.11
N GLU A 612 8.17 19.34 9.81
CA GLU A 612 9.00 20.12 10.74
C GLU A 612 8.20 20.68 11.91
N ALA A 613 6.93 21.05 11.68
CA ALA A 613 5.99 21.43 12.73
C ALA A 613 5.61 20.27 13.68
N GLY A 614 5.91 19.01 13.30
CA GLY A 614 5.59 17.83 14.09
C GLY A 614 4.21 17.23 13.80
N PHE A 615 3.60 17.56 12.66
CA PHE A 615 2.26 17.07 12.28
C PHE A 615 2.17 15.53 12.15
N GLY A 616 3.30 14.88 11.84
CA GLY A 616 3.40 13.42 11.76
C GLY A 616 3.53 12.72 13.12
N ARG A 617 3.64 13.47 14.22
CA ARG A 617 3.71 12.89 15.58
C ARG A 617 2.34 12.33 15.95
N SER A 618 2.32 11.07 16.40
CA SER A 618 1.09 10.41 16.83
C SER A 618 0.72 10.80 18.26
N LEU A 619 -0.57 10.66 18.59
CA LEU A 619 -1.06 10.79 19.96
C LEU A 619 -0.35 9.79 20.90
N PHE A 620 -0.10 8.56 20.43
CA PHE A 620 0.64 7.54 21.18
C PHE A 620 2.03 8.05 21.56
N GLU A 621 2.77 8.58 20.59
CA GLU A 621 4.12 9.10 20.81
C GLU A 621 4.12 10.29 21.77
N ARG A 622 3.21 11.25 21.60
CA ARG A 622 3.12 12.42 22.47
C ARG A 622 2.85 12.02 23.92
N LEU A 623 1.87 11.15 24.15
CA LEU A 623 1.55 10.64 25.50
C LEU A 623 2.71 9.84 26.09
N ALA A 624 3.39 9.03 25.30
CA ALA A 624 4.58 8.30 25.75
C ALA A 624 5.70 9.26 26.20
N LEU A 625 5.91 10.37 25.48
CA LEU A 625 6.89 11.41 25.84
C LEU A 625 6.47 12.25 27.06
N LEU A 626 5.16 12.46 27.26
CA LEU A 626 4.61 13.08 28.47
C LEU A 626 4.71 12.17 29.71
N GLY A 627 5.15 10.93 29.55
CA GLY A 627 5.39 10.00 30.65
C GLY A 627 4.20 9.13 31.02
N HIS A 628 3.20 9.00 30.15
CA HIS A 628 2.11 8.06 30.36
C HIS A 628 2.61 6.60 30.42
N LYS A 629 2.05 5.80 31.33
CA LYS A 629 2.41 4.40 31.53
C LYS A 629 2.11 3.58 30.30
N LYS A 630 3.16 2.91 29.81
CA LYS A 630 3.11 1.96 28.72
C LYS A 630 3.17 0.54 29.24
N TYR A 631 2.18 -0.26 28.87
CA TYR A 631 2.19 -1.71 29.09
C TYR A 631 2.99 -2.36 27.97
N MET A 632 4.25 -2.71 28.27
CA MET A 632 5.18 -3.24 27.27
C MET A 632 4.97 -4.73 27.05
N LEU A 633 4.74 -5.13 25.79
CA LEU A 633 4.82 -6.53 25.38
C LEU A 633 6.30 -6.90 25.22
N ASN A 634 6.81 -7.81 26.06
CA ASN A 634 8.26 -7.97 26.23
C ASN A 634 8.84 -9.27 25.67
N ILE A 635 8.06 -10.11 24.97
CA ILE A 635 8.55 -11.35 24.36
C ILE A 635 8.26 -11.35 22.86
N GLN A 636 9.28 -11.51 22.02
CA GLN A 636 9.18 -11.59 20.57
C GLN A 636 9.16 -13.04 20.07
N TYR A 637 8.31 -13.32 19.08
CA TYR A 637 8.04 -14.65 18.52
C TYR A 637 8.38 -14.80 17.03
N ARG A 638 8.98 -13.75 16.42
CA ARG A 638 9.14 -13.64 14.96
C ARG A 638 10.58 -13.87 14.52
N MET A 639 11.53 -13.19 15.13
CA MET A 639 12.89 -13.08 14.63
C MET A 639 13.75 -14.18 15.24
N HIS A 640 14.67 -14.74 14.45
CA HIS A 640 15.78 -15.51 15.00
C HIS A 640 16.58 -14.66 16.00
N CYS A 641 17.14 -15.28 17.05
CA CYS A 641 17.83 -14.56 18.14
C CYS A 641 18.99 -13.67 17.63
N SER A 642 19.70 -14.11 16.59
CA SER A 642 20.77 -13.34 15.95
C SER A 642 20.28 -12.06 15.26
N ILE A 643 19.03 -12.02 14.82
CA ILE A 643 18.39 -10.85 14.19
C ILE A 643 17.86 -9.89 15.25
N SER A 644 17.17 -10.41 16.27
CA SER A 644 16.54 -9.58 17.32
C SER A 644 17.55 -8.90 18.25
N SER A 645 18.76 -9.47 18.40
CA SER A 645 19.80 -9.01 19.31
C SER A 645 20.14 -7.52 19.15
N PHE A 646 20.47 -7.09 17.93
CA PHE A 646 20.89 -5.70 17.67
C PHE A 646 19.76 -4.68 17.85
N PRO A 647 18.56 -4.83 17.22
CA PRO A 647 17.43 -3.93 17.46
C PRO A 647 17.07 -3.84 18.95
N ASN A 648 17.04 -4.96 19.68
CA ASN A 648 16.73 -4.97 21.10
C ASN A 648 17.74 -4.16 21.93
N LYS A 649 19.04 -4.35 21.67
CA LYS A 649 20.12 -3.60 22.34
C LYS A 649 20.04 -2.10 22.05
N GLU A 650 19.99 -1.72 20.78
CA GLU A 650 20.16 -0.32 20.35
C GLU A 650 18.86 0.51 20.38
N LEU A 651 17.68 -0.11 20.28
CA LEU A 651 16.41 0.60 20.10
C LEU A 651 15.44 0.42 21.27
N TYR A 652 15.55 -0.71 22.00
CA TYR A 652 14.62 -1.05 23.08
C TYR A 652 15.30 -1.24 24.45
N GLY A 653 16.61 -0.96 24.55
CA GLY A 653 17.33 -1.01 25.82
C GLY A 653 17.36 -2.39 26.47
N LYS A 654 17.44 -3.46 25.67
CA LYS A 654 17.47 -4.86 26.11
C LYS A 654 16.23 -5.32 26.89
N LYS A 655 15.10 -4.64 26.72
CA LYS A 655 13.83 -4.96 27.41
C LYS A 655 13.00 -6.05 26.74
N ILE A 656 13.40 -6.52 25.55
CA ILE A 656 12.70 -7.57 24.80
C ILE A 656 13.41 -8.91 25.01
N LEU A 657 12.64 -9.97 25.19
CA LEU A 657 13.09 -11.34 25.32
C LEU A 657 12.70 -12.15 24.07
N ASP A 658 13.53 -13.13 23.71
CA ASP A 658 13.20 -14.08 22.66
C ASP A 658 12.36 -15.24 23.20
N ALA A 659 11.25 -15.57 22.55
CA ALA A 659 10.41 -16.69 22.93
C ALA A 659 11.16 -18.05 22.83
N PRO A 660 10.77 -19.08 23.63
CA PRO A 660 11.36 -20.40 23.52
C PRO A 660 11.30 -20.98 22.10
N THR A 661 10.24 -20.68 21.33
CA THR A 661 10.06 -21.17 19.96
C THR A 661 11.14 -20.70 18.99
N VAL A 662 11.66 -19.47 19.14
CA VAL A 662 12.69 -18.92 18.26
C VAL A 662 14.12 -19.27 18.70
N ARG A 663 14.26 -19.87 19.89
CA ARG A 663 15.53 -20.37 20.45
C ARG A 663 15.78 -21.84 20.09
N GLN A 664 14.77 -22.55 19.57
CA GLN A 664 14.90 -23.96 19.20
C GLN A 664 15.77 -24.12 17.95
N ARG A 665 16.58 -25.19 17.90
CA ARG A 665 17.47 -25.48 16.76
C ARG A 665 16.72 -25.63 15.44
N ASN A 666 15.49 -26.13 15.46
CA ASN A 666 14.65 -26.30 14.27
C ASN A 666 14.17 -24.96 13.66
N TYR A 667 14.27 -23.86 14.41
CA TYR A 667 13.93 -22.51 13.99
C TYR A 667 15.05 -21.89 13.15
N THR A 668 16.30 -22.26 13.40
CA THR A 668 17.44 -21.87 12.57
C THR A 668 17.31 -22.53 11.20
N LYS A 669 17.13 -21.71 10.17
CA LYS A 669 17.09 -22.15 8.77
C LYS A 669 18.34 -21.70 8.06
N GLN A 670 18.84 -22.54 7.16
CA GLN A 670 19.93 -22.22 6.25
C GLN A 670 19.46 -22.57 4.84
N TYR A 671 19.26 -21.54 4.02
CA TYR A 671 18.72 -21.68 2.67
C TYR A 671 19.82 -21.75 1.61
N LEU A 672 20.96 -21.10 1.86
CA LEU A 672 22.15 -21.13 0.99
C LEU A 672 23.37 -21.64 1.79
N PRO A 673 24.32 -22.34 1.13
CA PRO A 673 25.52 -22.84 1.78
C PRO A 673 26.50 -21.72 2.13
N GLY A 674 27.26 -21.88 3.22
CA GLY A 674 28.28 -20.91 3.65
C GLY A 674 27.84 -20.02 4.81
N GLU A 675 28.82 -19.51 5.57
CA GLU A 675 28.57 -18.69 6.78
C GLU A 675 27.94 -17.33 6.44
N MET A 676 28.23 -16.79 5.25
CA MET A 676 27.68 -15.54 4.73
C MET A 676 26.14 -15.54 4.72
N TYR A 677 25.50 -16.70 4.55
CA TYR A 677 24.05 -16.83 4.48
C TYR A 677 23.42 -17.34 5.78
N GLY A 678 24.05 -17.04 6.93
CA GLY A 678 23.52 -17.32 8.26
C GLY A 678 22.23 -16.53 8.59
N PRO A 679 21.70 -16.68 9.82
CA PRO A 679 20.47 -16.01 10.24
C PRO A 679 20.56 -14.47 10.23
N TYR A 680 21.75 -13.92 10.43
CA TYR A 680 22.02 -12.50 10.36
C TYR A 680 23.40 -12.29 9.75
N SER A 681 23.48 -11.51 8.68
CA SER A 681 24.74 -11.21 8.01
C SER A 681 24.76 -9.80 7.47
N PHE A 682 25.89 -9.13 7.63
CA PHE A 682 26.24 -7.93 6.88
C PHE A 682 27.23 -8.33 5.77
N ILE A 683 26.88 -8.07 4.52
CA ILE A 683 27.66 -8.42 3.34
C ILE A 683 28.16 -7.12 2.70
N ASN A 684 29.46 -6.88 2.80
CA ASN A 684 30.12 -5.69 2.30
C ASN A 684 30.21 -5.71 0.77
N ILE A 685 29.82 -4.59 0.15
CA ILE A 685 29.93 -4.32 -1.28
C ILE A 685 30.87 -3.12 -1.47
N ALA A 686 32.16 -3.41 -1.61
CA ALA A 686 33.22 -2.40 -1.64
C ALA A 686 33.24 -1.57 -2.94
N TYR A 687 32.88 -2.16 -4.08
CA TYR A 687 33.02 -1.56 -5.42
C TYR A 687 31.75 -0.89 -5.97
N GLY A 688 30.66 -0.88 -5.20
CA GLY A 688 29.42 -0.23 -5.62
C GLY A 688 29.55 1.29 -5.65
N ARG A 689 28.87 1.95 -6.60
CA ARG A 689 28.75 3.41 -6.68
C ARG A 689 27.28 3.80 -6.64
N GLU A 690 26.96 4.84 -5.88
CA GLU A 690 25.62 5.43 -5.89
C GLU A 690 25.44 6.30 -7.15
N GLU A 691 24.33 6.10 -7.86
CA GLU A 691 23.94 6.79 -9.09
C GLU A 691 22.49 7.28 -8.96
N TYR A 692 22.10 8.31 -9.71
CA TYR A 692 20.69 8.69 -9.82
C TYR A 692 19.96 7.73 -10.77
N GLY A 693 18.71 7.39 -10.41
CA GLY A 693 17.83 6.64 -11.29
C GLY A 693 17.37 7.48 -12.49
N GLU A 694 17.00 6.79 -13.57
CA GLU A 694 16.36 7.42 -14.74
C GLU A 694 14.89 7.73 -14.38
N GLY A 695 14.56 9.01 -14.18
CA GLY A 695 13.20 9.46 -13.86
C GLY A 695 13.15 10.78 -13.08
N GLU A 696 11.98 11.43 -13.08
CA GLU A 696 11.74 12.66 -12.32
C GLU A 696 11.72 12.38 -10.81
N GLY A 697 12.71 12.94 -10.11
CA GLY A 697 12.91 12.76 -8.67
C GLY A 697 14.20 12.00 -8.42
N HIS A 698 15.23 12.75 -8.01
CA HIS A 698 16.62 12.35 -7.72
C HIS A 698 16.79 11.18 -6.71
N SER A 699 16.17 10.02 -6.95
CA SER A 699 16.29 8.81 -6.14
C SER A 699 17.55 8.04 -6.56
N LEU A 700 18.23 7.45 -5.58
CA LEU A 700 19.50 6.77 -5.81
C LEU A 700 19.29 5.28 -6.13
N LYS A 701 20.21 4.73 -6.94
CA LYS A 701 20.41 3.31 -7.20
C LYS A 701 21.90 2.95 -7.11
N ASN A 702 22.20 1.67 -6.97
CA ASN A 702 23.56 1.12 -6.99
C ASN A 702 23.54 -0.21 -7.74
N ASN A 703 24.02 -0.20 -8.98
CA ASN A 703 23.90 -1.34 -9.90
C ASN A 703 24.68 -2.57 -9.42
N VAL A 704 25.77 -2.38 -8.66
CA VAL A 704 26.52 -3.51 -8.08
C VAL A 704 25.68 -4.20 -7.01
N GLU A 705 24.99 -3.45 -6.15
CA GLU A 705 24.03 -4.05 -5.21
C GLU A 705 22.88 -4.73 -5.95
N VAL A 706 22.36 -4.14 -7.04
CA VAL A 706 21.27 -4.74 -7.85
C VAL A 706 21.68 -6.13 -8.34
N VAL A 707 22.88 -6.27 -8.90
CA VAL A 707 23.34 -7.53 -9.45
C VAL A 707 23.66 -8.57 -8.38
N VAL A 708 24.22 -8.15 -7.24
CA VAL A 708 24.39 -9.04 -6.09
C VAL A 708 23.04 -9.54 -5.57
N VAL A 709 22.03 -8.66 -5.42
CA VAL A 709 20.68 -9.05 -5.02
C VAL A 709 20.09 -10.06 -6.01
N ALA A 710 20.20 -9.81 -7.32
CA ALA A 710 19.68 -10.70 -8.34
C ALA A 710 20.35 -12.08 -8.30
N ALA A 711 21.67 -12.14 -8.10
CA ALA A 711 22.42 -13.39 -7.96
C ALA A 711 21.97 -14.21 -6.73
N ILE A 712 21.80 -13.57 -5.57
CA ILE A 712 21.30 -14.23 -4.36
C ILE A 712 19.89 -14.79 -4.59
N ILE A 713 19.02 -14.03 -5.26
CA ILE A 713 17.64 -14.47 -5.58
C ILE A 713 17.65 -15.66 -6.55
N ALA A 714 18.51 -15.63 -7.57
CA ALA A 714 18.66 -16.74 -8.50
C ALA A 714 19.13 -18.03 -7.78
N ASN A 715 20.09 -17.91 -6.86
CA ASN A 715 20.54 -19.03 -6.04
C ASN A 715 19.41 -19.59 -5.15
N LEU A 716 18.61 -18.73 -4.53
CA LEU A 716 17.45 -19.14 -3.72
C LEU A 716 16.36 -19.81 -4.55
N LEU A 717 16.07 -19.30 -5.75
CA LEU A 717 15.14 -19.92 -6.68
C LEU A 717 15.60 -21.33 -7.02
N GLN A 718 16.88 -21.48 -7.39
CA GLN A 718 17.45 -22.78 -7.75
C GLN A 718 17.35 -23.77 -6.59
N VAL A 719 17.57 -23.33 -5.36
CA VAL A 719 17.37 -24.17 -4.16
C VAL A 719 15.89 -24.53 -3.98
N SER A 720 14.95 -23.58 -4.13
CA SER A 720 13.51 -23.86 -4.05
C SER A 720 13.07 -24.89 -5.08
N GLU A 721 13.54 -24.77 -6.33
CA GLU A 721 13.23 -25.69 -7.42
C GLU A 721 13.79 -27.10 -7.19
N LYS A 722 15.04 -27.19 -6.73
CA LYS A 722 15.73 -28.47 -6.44
C LYS A 722 15.15 -29.19 -5.24
N THR A 723 14.88 -28.46 -4.15
CA THR A 723 14.41 -29.04 -2.88
C THR A 723 12.89 -29.16 -2.78
N LYS A 724 12.15 -28.53 -3.71
CA LYS A 724 10.69 -28.36 -3.65
C LYS A 724 10.21 -27.75 -2.34
N THR A 725 11.03 -26.91 -1.73
CA THR A 725 10.68 -26.19 -0.50
C THR A 725 10.13 -24.82 -0.83
N ARG A 726 9.14 -24.40 -0.05
CA ARG A 726 8.58 -23.06 -0.16
C ARG A 726 9.55 -22.05 0.42
N ILE A 727 9.91 -21.03 -0.36
CA ILE A 727 10.81 -19.95 0.06
C ILE A 727 10.10 -18.61 -0.19
N ASN A 728 9.95 -17.82 0.86
CA ASN A 728 9.38 -16.48 0.78
C ASN A 728 10.47 -15.43 1.06
N VAL A 729 10.72 -14.55 0.10
CA VAL A 729 11.82 -13.58 0.10
C VAL A 729 11.27 -12.17 -0.01
N GLY A 730 11.68 -11.29 0.88
CA GLY A 730 11.48 -9.86 0.77
C GLY A 730 12.78 -9.14 0.43
N VAL A 731 12.76 -8.22 -0.52
CA VAL A 731 13.85 -7.29 -0.79
C VAL A 731 13.39 -5.89 -0.42
N ILE A 732 14.16 -5.23 0.43
CA ILE A 732 13.84 -3.90 0.95
C ILE A 732 14.97 -2.95 0.62
N SER A 733 14.64 -1.80 0.03
CA SER A 733 15.57 -0.69 -0.13
C SER A 733 14.95 0.64 0.31
N PRO A 734 15.72 1.60 0.84
CA PRO A 734 15.20 2.93 1.16
C PRO A 734 14.80 3.75 -0.07
N TYR A 735 15.34 3.42 -1.25
CA TYR A 735 15.23 4.24 -2.45
C TYR A 735 14.36 3.57 -3.52
N LYS A 736 13.42 4.34 -4.09
CA LYS A 736 12.48 3.82 -5.09
C LYS A 736 13.18 3.43 -6.39
N ALA A 737 14.17 4.20 -6.84
CA ALA A 737 14.97 3.88 -8.02
C ALA A 737 15.69 2.52 -7.88
N GLN A 738 16.23 2.22 -6.70
CA GLN A 738 16.82 0.90 -6.43
C GLN A 738 15.78 -0.23 -6.49
N VAL A 739 14.59 -0.02 -5.93
CA VAL A 739 13.49 -1.01 -5.98
C VAL A 739 13.13 -1.33 -7.44
N ILE A 740 13.00 -0.30 -8.28
CA ILE A 740 12.69 -0.45 -9.71
C ILE A 740 13.84 -1.17 -10.42
N ALA A 741 15.08 -0.74 -10.24
CA ALA A 741 16.24 -1.37 -10.87
C ALA A 741 16.40 -2.86 -10.51
N ILE A 742 16.12 -3.23 -9.25
CA ILE A 742 16.10 -4.65 -8.82
C ILE A 742 14.96 -5.42 -9.52
N GLN A 743 13.76 -4.83 -9.61
CA GLN A 743 12.63 -5.46 -10.27
C GLN A 743 12.90 -5.70 -11.76
N GLU A 744 13.41 -4.69 -12.46
CA GLU A 744 13.78 -4.77 -13.88
C GLU A 744 14.85 -5.85 -14.09
N LYS A 745 15.91 -5.85 -13.26
CA LYS A 745 16.99 -6.84 -13.41
C LYS A 745 16.52 -8.28 -13.25
N ILE A 746 15.59 -8.49 -12.33
CA ILE A 746 15.01 -9.81 -12.07
C ILE A 746 14.09 -10.25 -13.22
N GLN A 747 13.36 -9.32 -13.83
CA GLN A 747 12.55 -9.60 -15.02
C GLN A 747 13.40 -9.97 -16.23
N GLU A 748 14.50 -9.25 -16.47
CA GLU A 748 15.46 -9.57 -17.55
C GLU A 748 16.02 -10.99 -17.44
N THR A 749 16.31 -11.43 -16.22
CA THR A 749 16.97 -12.71 -15.95
C THR A 749 16.02 -13.91 -16.12
N SER A 750 14.77 -13.70 -16.54
CA SER A 750 13.77 -14.74 -16.82
C SER A 750 13.67 -15.79 -15.71
N ILE A 751 13.48 -15.33 -14.46
CA ILE A 751 13.26 -16.20 -13.30
C ILE A 751 11.98 -17.00 -13.56
N GLY A 752 12.10 -18.32 -13.75
CA GLY A 752 10.99 -19.21 -14.01
C GLY A 752 9.93 -19.19 -12.92
N ASP A 753 8.68 -19.48 -13.27
CA ASP A 753 7.63 -19.72 -12.28
C ASP A 753 7.92 -21.04 -11.56
N ALA A 754 8.40 -20.97 -10.32
CA ALA A 754 8.67 -22.13 -9.47
C ALA A 754 7.38 -22.82 -8.99
N GLY A 755 6.35 -22.90 -9.83
CA GLY A 755 5.05 -23.52 -9.52
C GLY A 755 4.39 -22.95 -8.26
N GLY A 756 4.59 -21.66 -7.97
CA GLY A 756 4.10 -21.00 -6.76
C GLY A 756 4.82 -21.36 -5.45
N LEU A 757 5.94 -22.12 -5.48
CA LEU A 757 6.75 -22.42 -4.29
C LEU A 757 7.71 -21.29 -3.90
N PHE A 758 8.01 -20.38 -4.82
CA PHE A 758 8.84 -19.21 -4.58
C PHE A 758 7.98 -17.95 -4.56
N SER A 759 8.11 -17.13 -3.52
CA SER A 759 7.44 -15.84 -3.42
C SER A 759 8.46 -14.74 -3.21
N LEU A 760 8.40 -13.70 -4.05
CA LEU A 760 9.31 -12.56 -3.99
C LEU A 760 8.53 -11.25 -3.88
N ARG A 761 8.91 -10.41 -2.91
CA ARG A 761 8.35 -9.07 -2.73
C ARG A 761 9.46 -8.03 -2.65
N ILE A 762 9.49 -7.11 -3.61
CA ILE A 762 10.48 -6.03 -3.66
C ILE A 762 9.73 -4.72 -3.41
N ARG A 763 10.03 -4.03 -2.31
CA ARG A 763 9.37 -2.77 -1.91
C ARG A 763 10.34 -1.81 -1.25
N THR A 764 9.91 -0.56 -1.10
CA THR A 764 10.57 0.40 -0.22
C THR A 764 10.36 0.05 1.25
N VAL A 765 11.16 0.62 2.16
CA VAL A 765 10.98 0.44 3.63
C VAL A 765 9.54 0.75 4.06
N ASP A 766 9.02 1.90 3.60
CA ASP A 766 7.66 2.36 3.94
C ASP A 766 6.59 1.42 3.35
N GLY A 767 6.81 0.92 2.12
CA GLY A 767 5.92 -0.03 1.45
C GLY A 767 5.95 -1.46 2.00
N PHE A 768 6.90 -1.79 2.88
CA PHE A 768 7.02 -3.10 3.53
C PHE A 768 6.48 -3.07 4.98
N GLN A 769 5.97 -1.93 5.45
CA GLN A 769 5.43 -1.81 6.80
C GLN A 769 4.27 -2.78 7.04
N GLY A 770 4.26 -3.41 8.22
CA GLY A 770 3.31 -4.48 8.54
C GLY A 770 3.61 -5.84 7.88
N GLY A 771 4.44 -5.89 6.84
CA GLY A 771 4.92 -7.12 6.22
C GLY A 771 5.96 -7.86 7.07
N GLU A 772 6.11 -9.15 6.80
CA GLU A 772 7.18 -10.02 7.28
C GLU A 772 7.44 -11.11 6.25
N GLU A 773 8.70 -11.55 6.11
CA GLU A 773 9.08 -12.66 5.22
C GLU A 773 10.10 -13.57 5.90
N ASP A 774 10.27 -14.76 5.35
CA ASP A 774 11.19 -15.77 5.87
C ASP A 774 12.65 -15.32 5.73
N ILE A 775 12.99 -14.78 4.55
CA ILE A 775 14.28 -14.15 4.25
C ILE A 775 14.04 -12.68 3.89
N ILE A 776 14.83 -11.78 4.46
CA ILE A 776 14.89 -10.37 4.02
C ILE A 776 16.29 -10.04 3.54
N ILE A 777 16.35 -9.50 2.33
CA ILE A 777 17.56 -8.90 1.76
C ILE A 777 17.39 -7.38 1.78
N VAL A 778 18.34 -6.69 2.38
CA VAL A 778 18.35 -5.23 2.43
C VAL A 778 19.41 -4.71 1.47
N SER A 779 19.03 -3.81 0.56
CA SER A 779 19.98 -3.04 -0.25
C SER A 779 20.05 -1.60 0.27
N THR A 780 21.21 -1.23 0.83
CA THR A 780 21.43 0.08 1.47
C THR A 780 21.73 1.19 0.47
N VAL A 781 22.22 0.85 -0.73
CA VAL A 781 22.52 1.73 -1.87
C VAL A 781 23.73 2.66 -1.66
N ARG A 782 23.79 3.29 -0.50
CA ARG A 782 24.72 4.40 -0.21
C ARG A 782 26.17 3.93 -0.24
N SER A 783 26.95 4.56 -1.11
CA SER A 783 28.37 4.28 -1.30
C SER A 783 29.12 5.57 -1.62
N ASN A 784 29.59 6.25 -0.57
CA ASN A 784 30.34 7.51 -0.64
C ASN A 784 31.35 7.63 0.51
N GLY A 785 32.52 8.22 0.23
CA GLY A 785 33.59 8.37 1.23
C GLY A 785 33.25 9.28 2.42
N VAL A 786 32.25 10.16 2.27
CA VAL A 786 31.86 11.17 3.27
C VAL A 786 30.96 10.59 4.38
N GLY A 787 30.42 9.39 4.20
CA GLY A 787 29.54 8.74 5.18
C GLY A 787 28.11 9.31 5.21
N ARG A 788 27.65 9.91 4.11
CA ARG A 788 26.27 10.38 3.98
C ARG A 788 25.35 9.19 3.71
N VAL A 789 24.41 8.97 4.63
CA VAL A 789 23.47 7.82 4.55
C VAL A 789 22.04 8.20 4.16
N GLY A 790 21.70 9.50 4.22
CA GLY A 790 20.39 10.02 3.83
C GLY A 790 19.25 9.35 4.60
N PHE A 791 18.29 8.77 3.89
CA PHE A 791 17.11 8.08 4.45
C PHE A 791 17.42 7.01 5.51
N LEU A 792 18.59 6.38 5.43
CA LEU A 792 19.06 5.39 6.39
C LEU A 792 19.43 5.98 7.76
N GLY A 793 19.63 7.30 7.86
CA GLY A 793 19.91 7.98 9.13
C GLY A 793 18.71 7.98 10.09
N ASN A 794 17.49 7.76 9.58
CA ASN A 794 16.29 7.72 10.40
C ASN A 794 16.21 6.39 11.19
N ARG A 795 16.33 6.48 12.52
CA ARG A 795 16.30 5.32 13.42
C ARG A 795 15.02 4.47 13.31
N ARG A 796 13.86 5.10 13.02
CA ARG A 796 12.57 4.39 12.89
C ARG A 796 12.50 3.57 11.61
N ARG A 797 12.98 4.12 10.49
CA ARG A 797 13.13 3.40 9.21
C ARG A 797 14.07 2.20 9.37
N THR A 798 15.22 2.40 10.04
CA THR A 798 16.15 1.31 10.34
C THR A 798 15.51 0.23 11.21
N ASN A 799 14.75 0.60 12.24
CA ASN A 799 14.02 -0.36 13.07
C ASN A 799 13.05 -1.23 12.25
N VAL A 800 12.26 -0.63 11.35
CA VAL A 800 11.36 -1.39 10.47
C VAL A 800 12.16 -2.34 9.60
N LEU A 801 13.17 -1.83 8.90
CA LEU A 801 14.03 -2.57 7.98
C LEU A 801 14.67 -3.80 8.65
N LEU A 802 15.20 -3.67 9.87
CA LEU A 802 15.87 -4.76 10.58
C LEU A 802 14.92 -5.81 11.18
N THR A 803 13.61 -5.54 11.22
CA THR A 803 12.65 -6.36 11.99
C THR A 803 11.57 -7.03 11.11
N ARG A 804 11.82 -7.08 9.80
CA ARG A 804 10.93 -7.74 8.82
C ARG A 804 11.22 -9.23 8.64
N ALA A 805 12.44 -9.68 8.94
CA ALA A 805 12.87 -11.05 8.75
C ALA A 805 12.40 -11.99 9.86
N ARG A 806 12.03 -13.22 9.49
CA ARG A 806 11.79 -14.30 10.46
C ARG A 806 13.04 -15.12 10.71
N PHE A 807 13.64 -15.67 9.65
CA PHE A 807 14.74 -16.63 9.76
C PHE A 807 16.08 -16.05 9.36
N CYS A 808 16.15 -15.31 8.24
CA CYS A 808 17.40 -14.79 7.69
C CYS A 808 17.28 -13.30 7.35
N LEU A 809 18.22 -12.49 7.83
CA LEU A 809 18.39 -11.08 7.45
C LEU A 809 19.78 -10.88 6.86
N TRP A 810 19.85 -10.53 5.57
CA TRP A 810 21.09 -10.26 4.84
C TRP A 810 21.12 -8.80 4.41
N ILE A 811 22.08 -8.05 4.93
CA ILE A 811 22.21 -6.62 4.67
C ILE A 811 23.36 -6.41 3.70
N LEU A 812 23.06 -5.86 2.53
CA LEU A 812 24.02 -5.52 1.49
C LEU A 812 24.34 -4.03 1.54
N GLY A 813 25.61 -3.69 1.68
CA GLY A 813 25.99 -2.28 1.73
C GLY A 813 27.49 -2.02 1.74
N ASN A 814 27.85 -0.75 1.56
CA ASN A 814 29.24 -0.32 1.60
C ASN A 814 29.69 -0.05 3.04
N GLU A 815 30.64 -0.85 3.53
CA GLU A 815 31.17 -0.75 4.89
C GLU A 815 31.75 0.65 5.17
N ALA A 816 32.61 1.17 4.30
CA ALA A 816 33.31 2.43 4.53
C ALA A 816 32.33 3.59 4.71
N THR A 817 31.29 3.64 3.88
CA THR A 817 30.24 4.67 3.95
C THR A 817 29.46 4.59 5.26
N LEU A 818 29.01 3.40 5.64
CA LEU A 818 28.17 3.20 6.80
C LEU A 818 28.96 3.32 8.12
N MET A 819 30.23 2.93 8.16
CA MET A 819 31.14 3.14 9.30
C MET A 819 31.49 4.62 9.51
N ASN A 820 31.68 5.38 8.43
CA ASN A 820 31.91 6.82 8.49
C ASN A 820 30.65 7.61 8.85
N SER A 821 29.48 6.96 8.85
CA SER A 821 28.23 7.63 9.23
C SER A 821 28.16 7.90 10.75
N LYS A 822 27.63 9.07 11.12
CA LYS A 822 27.28 9.40 12.52
C LYS A 822 25.90 8.84 12.90
N SER A 823 25.60 7.61 12.49
CA SER A 823 24.27 7.00 12.62
C SER A 823 24.32 5.62 13.28
N VAL A 824 23.15 5.03 13.55
CA VAL A 824 23.01 3.67 14.11
C VAL A 824 23.69 2.59 13.26
N TRP A 825 23.94 2.86 11.97
CA TRP A 825 24.60 1.93 11.05
C TRP A 825 26.06 1.69 11.38
N ARG A 826 26.77 2.66 11.97
CA ARG A 826 28.13 2.45 12.48
C ARG A 826 28.12 1.38 13.60
N ASN A 827 27.19 1.52 14.55
CA ASN A 827 27.03 0.54 15.62
C ASN A 827 26.63 -0.83 15.07
N LEU A 828 25.81 -0.88 14.02
CA LEU A 828 25.38 -2.11 13.37
C LEU A 828 26.54 -2.89 12.76
N ILE A 829 27.45 -2.21 12.05
CA ILE A 829 28.60 -2.86 11.43
C ILE A 829 29.57 -3.34 12.51
N GLN A 830 29.82 -2.52 13.53
CA GLN A 830 30.67 -2.91 14.65
C GLN A 830 30.12 -4.17 15.36
N ASP A 831 28.81 -4.21 15.63
CA ASP A 831 28.14 -5.37 16.20
C ASP A 831 28.19 -6.61 15.28
N ALA A 832 28.05 -6.43 13.96
CA ALA A 832 28.18 -7.53 13.01
C ALA A 832 29.59 -8.12 13.02
N LYS A 833 30.64 -7.28 13.10
CA LYS A 833 32.04 -7.73 13.20
C LYS A 833 32.31 -8.46 14.52
N GLU A 834 31.86 -7.91 15.63
CA GLU A 834 32.02 -8.51 16.97
C GLU A 834 31.37 -9.90 17.07
N ARG A 835 30.26 -10.11 16.35
CA ARG A 835 29.54 -11.39 16.33
C ARG A 835 30.02 -12.36 15.24
N GLY A 836 31.03 -11.99 14.44
CA GLY A 836 31.51 -12.81 13.32
C GLY A 836 30.48 -12.97 12.19
N CYS A 837 29.59 -11.99 12.01
CA CYS A 837 28.53 -11.98 11.00
C CYS A 837 28.79 -10.94 9.88
N PHE A 838 30.04 -10.48 9.76
CA PHE A 838 30.47 -9.53 8.73
C PHE A 838 31.25 -10.29 7.66
N HIS A 839 30.82 -10.16 6.41
CA HIS A 839 31.37 -10.88 5.26
C HIS A 839 31.58 -9.93 4.09
N SER A 840 32.39 -10.31 3.11
CA SER A 840 32.57 -9.56 1.87
C SER A 840 31.93 -10.30 0.69
N ALA A 841 31.16 -9.61 -0.16
CA ALA A 841 30.52 -10.24 -1.31
C ALA A 841 31.52 -10.94 -2.26
N GLY A 842 32.77 -10.46 -2.31
CA GLY A 842 33.82 -11.08 -3.12
C GLY A 842 34.35 -12.43 -2.60
N GLU A 843 33.96 -12.86 -1.39
CA GLU A 843 34.31 -14.17 -0.83
C GLU A 843 33.48 -15.31 -1.44
N ASP A 844 32.31 -14.99 -2.01
CA ASP A 844 31.45 -15.94 -2.71
C ASP A 844 31.74 -15.89 -4.21
N GLU A 845 32.12 -17.03 -4.80
CA GLU A 845 32.52 -17.12 -6.21
C GLU A 845 31.40 -16.65 -7.16
N SER A 846 30.14 -16.98 -6.85
CA SER A 846 28.99 -16.60 -7.68
C SER A 846 28.74 -15.09 -7.63
N LEU A 847 28.86 -14.49 -6.44
CA LEU A 847 28.72 -13.04 -6.28
C LEU A 847 29.91 -12.29 -6.88
N ALA A 848 31.13 -12.80 -6.73
CA ALA A 848 32.33 -12.23 -7.34
C ALA A 848 32.23 -12.20 -8.87
N GLN A 849 31.74 -13.29 -9.50
CA GLN A 849 31.49 -13.33 -10.94
C GLN A 849 30.42 -12.34 -11.38
N ALA A 850 29.35 -12.18 -10.60
CA ALA A 850 28.28 -11.22 -10.89
C ALA A 850 28.74 -9.75 -10.75
N ILE A 851 29.62 -9.46 -9.79
CA ILE A 851 30.26 -8.14 -9.64
C ILE A 851 31.25 -7.90 -10.79
N ALA A 852 31.98 -8.93 -11.23
CA ALA A 852 32.89 -8.82 -12.36
C ALA A 852 32.12 -8.48 -13.65
N SER A 853 30.99 -9.14 -13.91
CA SER A 853 30.19 -8.91 -15.12
C SER A 853 29.59 -7.50 -15.22
N THR A 854 29.35 -6.84 -14.09
CA THR A 854 28.90 -5.42 -14.07
C THR A 854 30.03 -4.43 -14.33
N ASN A 855 31.27 -4.78 -13.96
CA ASN A 855 32.46 -3.97 -14.29
C ASN A 855 32.92 -4.12 -15.75
N ILE A 856 32.27 -4.99 -16.54
CA ILE A 856 32.56 -5.21 -17.98
C ILE A 856 31.86 -4.16 -18.88
N GLU A 857 30.93 -3.36 -18.36
CA GLU A 857 30.57 -2.10 -19.02
C GLU A 857 31.68 -1.07 -18.78
N PHE A 858 32.67 -0.98 -19.68
CA PHE A 858 33.54 0.19 -19.79
C PHE A 858 32.69 1.41 -20.19
N ARG A 859 32.02 2.04 -19.21
CA ARG A 859 31.36 3.34 -19.40
C ARG A 859 32.40 4.43 -19.60
N PRO A 860 32.08 5.53 -20.31
CA PRO A 860 33.04 6.56 -20.70
C PRO A 860 33.79 7.08 -19.47
N LEU A 861 35.11 7.11 -19.55
CA LEU A 861 35.95 7.75 -18.54
C LEU A 861 35.60 9.24 -18.54
N ASN A 862 35.04 9.77 -17.44
CA ASN A 862 34.81 11.21 -17.30
C ASN A 862 36.13 11.95 -17.62
N ASN A 863 36.08 12.90 -18.56
CA ASN A 863 37.20 13.66 -19.14
C ASN A 863 38.05 12.96 -20.24
N SER A 864 37.60 11.89 -20.90
CA SER A 864 38.31 11.34 -22.07
C SER A 864 38.17 12.25 -23.31
N LYS A 865 39.28 12.54 -24.00
CA LYS A 865 39.30 13.34 -25.24
C LYS A 865 38.90 12.55 -26.48
N TRP A 866 39.05 11.22 -26.42
CA TRP A 866 38.69 10.29 -27.49
C TRP A 866 37.54 9.37 -27.06
N LYS A 867 36.58 9.12 -27.96
CA LYS A 867 35.57 8.06 -27.82
C LYS A 867 36.22 6.71 -28.08
N LEU A 868 36.19 5.81 -27.10
CA LEU A 868 36.73 4.44 -27.22
C LEU A 868 35.62 3.48 -27.70
N CYS A 869 35.93 2.69 -28.71
CA CYS A 869 35.06 1.63 -29.24
C CYS A 869 35.76 0.28 -29.07
N PHE A 870 35.05 -0.75 -28.59
CA PHE A 870 35.62 -2.07 -28.34
C PHE A 870 35.01 -3.11 -29.28
N SER A 871 35.85 -3.92 -29.92
CA SER A 871 35.42 -5.12 -30.66
C SER A 871 34.86 -6.18 -29.72
N ASP A 872 34.15 -7.15 -30.30
CA ASP A 872 33.60 -8.27 -29.52
C ASP A 872 34.69 -9.26 -29.09
N GLU A 873 35.76 -9.41 -29.88
CA GLU A 873 36.96 -10.17 -29.51
C GLU A 873 37.65 -9.59 -28.27
N PHE A 874 37.82 -8.27 -28.21
CA PHE A 874 38.40 -7.60 -27.04
C PHE A 874 37.54 -7.82 -25.79
N LYS A 875 36.21 -7.65 -25.91
CA LYS A 875 35.28 -7.86 -24.79
C LYS A 875 35.34 -9.29 -24.28
N LYS A 876 35.44 -10.27 -25.19
CA LYS A 876 35.58 -11.69 -24.85
C LYS A 876 36.88 -11.95 -24.08
N TYR A 877 38.01 -11.48 -24.59
CA TYR A 877 39.30 -11.68 -23.94
C TYR A 877 39.34 -11.06 -22.54
N VAL A 878 38.88 -9.81 -22.38
CA VAL A 878 38.83 -9.15 -21.07
C VAL A 878 37.91 -9.86 -20.08
N GLY A 879 36.79 -10.43 -20.55
CA GLY A 879 35.89 -11.24 -19.73
C GLY A 879 36.50 -12.56 -19.23
N GLU A 880 37.55 -13.07 -19.89
CA GLU A 880 38.24 -14.31 -19.52
C GLU A 880 39.44 -14.07 -18.57
N ILE A 881 39.81 -12.82 -18.29
CA ILE A 881 40.94 -12.48 -17.42
C ILE A 881 40.63 -12.79 -15.96
N LYS A 882 41.35 -13.75 -15.38
CA LYS A 882 41.26 -14.11 -13.95
C LYS A 882 42.20 -13.30 -13.04
N ASN A 883 43.22 -12.62 -13.60
CA ASN A 883 44.21 -11.87 -12.82
C ASN A 883 43.86 -10.37 -12.73
N PRO A 884 43.57 -9.82 -11.54
CA PRO A 884 43.20 -8.42 -11.36
C PRO A 884 44.34 -7.42 -11.65
N GLU A 885 45.61 -7.83 -11.57
CA GLU A 885 46.72 -6.95 -11.95
C GLU A 885 46.80 -6.72 -13.45
N THR A 886 46.50 -7.75 -14.25
CA THR A 886 46.42 -7.67 -15.71
C THR A 886 45.33 -6.69 -16.13
N TYR A 887 44.16 -6.76 -15.48
CA TYR A 887 43.07 -5.82 -15.72
C TYR A 887 43.47 -4.37 -15.39
N ARG A 888 44.16 -4.15 -14.26
CA ARG A 888 44.65 -2.80 -13.88
C ARG A 888 45.63 -2.23 -14.90
N LYS A 889 46.53 -3.05 -15.45
CA LYS A 889 47.48 -2.63 -16.49
C LYS A 889 46.77 -2.22 -17.78
N ILE A 890 45.81 -3.02 -18.25
CA ILE A 890 45.00 -2.72 -19.44
C ILE A 890 44.21 -1.43 -19.24
N LYS A 891 43.56 -1.26 -18.08
CA LYS A 891 42.78 -0.05 -17.76
C LYS A 891 43.64 1.22 -17.78
N ASN A 892 44.80 1.21 -17.13
CA ASN A 892 45.70 2.38 -17.08
C ASN A 892 46.24 2.74 -18.48
N PHE A 893 46.51 1.74 -19.32
CA PHE A 893 46.90 1.97 -20.71
C PHE A 893 45.77 2.62 -21.53
N LEU A 894 44.54 2.13 -21.41
CA LEU A 894 43.37 2.71 -22.07
C LEU A 894 43.06 4.14 -21.59
N GLU A 895 43.23 4.41 -20.30
CA GLU A 895 43.11 5.76 -19.73
C GLU A 895 44.10 6.72 -20.40
N ARG A 896 45.38 6.33 -20.52
CA ARG A 896 46.40 7.15 -21.21
C ARG A 896 46.07 7.38 -22.69
N LEU A 897 45.64 6.34 -23.40
CA LEU A 897 45.22 6.44 -24.81
C LEU A 897 44.03 7.39 -24.97
N SER A 898 43.00 7.26 -24.13
CA SER A 898 41.78 8.09 -24.19
C SER A 898 42.04 9.58 -23.95
N GLN A 899 43.16 9.91 -23.29
CA GLN A 899 43.60 11.28 -23.02
C GLN A 899 44.41 11.91 -24.17
N GLY A 900 44.62 11.19 -25.27
CA GLY A 900 45.31 11.69 -26.46
C GLY A 900 46.83 11.56 -26.44
N TRP A 901 47.39 10.79 -25.50
CA TRP A 901 48.83 10.49 -25.39
C TRP A 901 49.27 9.47 -26.44
N LEU A 902 49.28 9.91 -27.69
CA LEU A 902 49.71 9.16 -28.86
C LEU A 902 51.20 9.45 -29.13
N LYS A 903 52.09 9.06 -28.21
CA LYS A 903 53.54 9.23 -28.42
C LYS A 903 54.01 8.30 -29.55
N GLU A 904 54.66 8.88 -30.57
CA GLU A 904 55.29 8.14 -31.68
C GLU A 904 56.71 7.62 -31.37
N GLU A 905 57.20 7.84 -30.16
CA GLU A 905 58.52 7.37 -29.74
C GLU A 905 58.41 5.97 -29.13
N GLU A 906 58.31 4.97 -30.01
CA GLU A 906 58.81 3.57 -29.84
C GLU A 906 58.44 2.67 -31.05
N THR A 907 58.18 3.24 -32.24
CA THR A 907 58.22 2.48 -33.51
C THR A 907 59.66 2.35 -34.00
N GLU A 908 60.55 1.77 -33.20
CA GLU A 908 61.75 1.15 -33.76
C GLU A 908 61.40 -0.22 -34.34
N ARG A 909 61.32 -0.26 -35.67
CA ARG A 909 61.64 -1.39 -36.56
C ARG A 909 61.33 -2.80 -36.01
N GLU A 910 60.09 -3.25 -36.15
CA GLU A 910 59.82 -4.65 -36.52
C GLU A 910 58.70 -4.70 -37.57
N ASN A 911 59.02 -5.33 -38.70
CA ASN A 911 58.24 -5.36 -39.94
C ASN A 911 56.94 -6.16 -39.80
N LEU A 912 55.80 -5.50 -39.56
CA LEU A 912 54.48 -6.01 -39.98
C LEU A 912 53.55 -4.82 -40.26
N VAL A 913 53.77 -4.21 -41.42
CA VAL A 913 52.88 -3.17 -41.96
C VAL A 913 51.62 -3.87 -42.47
N SER A 914 50.50 -3.58 -41.82
CA SER A 914 49.17 -3.82 -42.38
C SER A 914 49.08 -3.06 -43.72
N SER A 915 48.52 -3.70 -44.75
CA SER A 915 48.36 -3.15 -46.10
C SER A 915 47.61 -1.80 -46.13
N SER A 916 46.84 -1.50 -45.08
CA SER A 916 46.09 -0.24 -44.90
C SER A 916 46.84 0.85 -44.09
N GLN A 917 47.88 0.50 -43.33
CA GLN A 917 48.61 1.36 -42.37
C GLN A 917 47.73 1.98 -41.25
N LEU A 918 46.54 1.44 -40.98
CA LEU A 918 45.59 2.00 -40.00
C LEU A 918 45.67 1.33 -38.63
N LEU A 919 45.96 0.02 -38.59
CA LEU A 919 46.11 -0.74 -37.36
C LEU A 919 47.47 -0.46 -36.70
N LYS A 920 47.43 -0.19 -35.41
CA LYS A 920 48.58 0.05 -34.55
C LYS A 920 48.64 -1.02 -33.46
N GLN A 921 49.85 -1.36 -33.08
CA GLN A 921 50.14 -2.29 -32.01
C GLN A 921 50.95 -1.58 -30.94
N SER A 922 50.57 -1.76 -29.68
CA SER A 922 51.29 -1.17 -28.55
C SER A 922 51.56 -2.19 -27.47
N LYS A 923 52.70 -2.05 -26.80
CA LYS A 923 53.10 -2.92 -25.69
C LYS A 923 52.44 -2.44 -24.39
N ILE A 924 51.74 -3.34 -23.69
CA ILE A 924 51.23 -3.07 -22.33
C ILE A 924 52.27 -3.54 -21.30
N ASP A 925 52.83 -4.75 -21.49
CA ASP A 925 53.98 -5.29 -20.76
C ASP A 925 54.75 -6.32 -21.62
N ASP A 926 55.68 -7.07 -21.03
CA ASP A 926 56.48 -8.06 -21.76
C ASP A 926 55.65 -9.21 -22.36
N VAL A 927 54.44 -9.44 -21.85
CA VAL A 927 53.61 -10.60 -22.18
C VAL A 927 52.41 -10.20 -23.05
N LEU A 928 51.88 -8.99 -22.89
CA LEU A 928 50.65 -8.54 -23.55
C LEU A 928 50.85 -7.35 -24.49
N ARG A 929 50.20 -7.45 -25.65
CA ARG A 929 50.11 -6.36 -26.63
C ARG A 929 48.64 -6.08 -26.95
N ILE A 930 48.36 -4.81 -27.23
CA ILE A 930 47.03 -4.33 -27.62
C ILE A 930 47.05 -3.83 -29.04
N ILE A 931 46.01 -4.19 -29.79
CA ILE A 931 45.82 -3.81 -31.19
C ILE A 931 44.67 -2.80 -31.25
N TRP A 932 44.93 -1.64 -31.83
CA TRP A 932 43.98 -0.54 -31.90
C TRP A 932 44.15 0.27 -33.19
N ALA A 933 43.13 1.03 -33.59
CA ALA A 933 43.18 1.94 -34.74
C ALA A 933 42.40 3.21 -34.45
N VAL A 934 42.71 4.28 -35.19
CA VAL A 934 41.78 5.40 -35.35
C VAL A 934 40.79 5.00 -36.43
N ASP A 935 39.51 5.01 -36.07
CA ASP A 935 38.39 4.62 -36.94
C ASP A 935 37.39 5.79 -37.03
N ILE A 936 36.43 5.71 -37.95
CA ILE A 936 35.36 6.69 -38.10
C ILE A 936 34.01 6.06 -37.78
N LEU A 937 33.21 6.77 -37.00
CA LEU A 937 31.83 6.41 -36.71
C LEU A 937 30.90 7.33 -37.51
N LYS A 938 30.03 6.74 -38.32
CA LYS A 938 29.01 7.48 -39.07
C LYS A 938 27.76 7.62 -38.21
N GLU A 939 27.43 8.85 -37.84
CA GLU A 939 26.16 9.21 -37.20
C GLU A 939 25.27 9.92 -38.24
N ASP A 940 23.98 10.15 -37.93
CA ASP A 940 22.96 10.53 -38.94
C ASP A 940 23.32 11.76 -39.80
N PHE A 941 24.19 12.65 -39.31
CA PHE A 941 24.55 13.90 -40.00
C PHE A 941 26.07 14.20 -40.05
N HIS A 942 26.93 13.35 -39.48
CA HIS A 942 28.38 13.60 -39.40
C HIS A 942 29.21 12.31 -39.23
N TYR A 943 30.51 12.42 -39.52
CA TYR A 943 31.54 11.41 -39.22
C TYR A 943 32.38 11.86 -38.04
N ASP A 944 32.54 10.99 -37.04
CA ASP A 944 33.38 11.22 -35.86
C ASP A 944 34.58 10.28 -35.82
N GLN A 945 35.79 10.82 -35.56
CA GLN A 945 36.93 9.98 -35.24
C GLN A 945 36.76 9.33 -33.85
N VAL A 946 37.01 8.02 -33.79
CA VAL A 946 36.98 7.21 -32.58
C VAL A 946 38.23 6.36 -32.48
N LEU A 947 38.63 6.00 -31.26
CA LEU A 947 39.68 5.01 -31.03
C LEU A 947 39.05 3.63 -30.91
N LYS A 948 39.28 2.77 -31.90
CA LYS A 948 38.78 1.40 -31.88
C LYS A 948 39.83 0.44 -31.37
N ILE A 949 39.54 -0.23 -30.27
CA ILE A 949 40.34 -1.29 -29.68
C ILE A 949 39.84 -2.62 -30.23
N TRP A 950 40.71 -3.30 -30.97
CA TRP A 950 40.35 -4.50 -31.71
C TRP A 950 40.67 -5.79 -30.98
N ASP A 951 41.76 -5.84 -30.23
CA ASP A 951 42.13 -7.05 -29.49
C ASP A 951 43.19 -6.79 -28.42
N VAL A 952 43.29 -7.68 -27.43
CA VAL A 952 44.44 -7.79 -26.51
C VAL A 952 44.91 -9.23 -26.56
N VAL A 953 46.16 -9.43 -26.96
CA VAL A 953 46.70 -10.75 -27.24
C VAL A 953 48.10 -10.90 -26.64
N PRO A 954 48.54 -12.14 -26.35
CA PRO A 954 49.94 -12.41 -26.02
C PRO A 954 50.89 -11.88 -27.09
N SER A 955 52.08 -11.45 -26.69
CA SER A 955 53.10 -10.91 -27.61
C SER A 955 53.43 -11.86 -28.78
N SER A 956 53.31 -13.18 -28.58
CA SER A 956 53.53 -14.22 -29.61
C SER A 956 52.47 -14.22 -30.71
N ASP A 957 51.22 -13.88 -30.38
CA ASP A 957 50.05 -14.11 -31.23
C ASP A 957 49.63 -12.82 -31.98
N ALA A 958 50.22 -11.70 -31.58
CA ALA A 958 49.91 -10.39 -32.14
C ALA A 958 50.17 -10.24 -33.65
N PRO A 959 51.21 -10.84 -34.27
CA PRO A 959 51.39 -10.81 -35.73
C PRO A 959 50.26 -11.50 -36.50
N GLU A 960 49.70 -12.58 -35.96
CA GLU A 960 48.61 -13.33 -36.59
C GLU A 960 47.27 -12.59 -36.43
N ALA A 961 47.03 -12.02 -35.25
CA ALA A 961 45.87 -11.16 -35.00
C ALA A 961 45.85 -9.92 -35.91
N LEU A 962 47.01 -9.29 -36.15
CA LEU A 962 47.12 -8.15 -37.08
C LEU A 962 46.76 -8.55 -38.51
N LYS A 963 47.26 -9.68 -39.02
CA LYS A 963 46.91 -10.17 -40.37
C LYS A 963 45.42 -10.46 -40.51
N ARG A 964 44.81 -11.05 -39.47
CA ARG A 964 43.36 -11.33 -39.44
C ARG A 964 42.54 -10.04 -39.47
N LEU A 965 42.93 -9.04 -38.69
CA LEU A 965 42.19 -7.78 -38.56
C LEU A 965 42.38 -6.83 -39.76
N ASP A 966 43.50 -6.92 -40.48
CA ASP A 966 43.76 -6.09 -41.66
C ASP A 966 42.77 -6.36 -42.81
N LEU A 967 42.18 -7.56 -42.87
CA LEU A 967 41.10 -7.90 -43.80
C LEU A 967 39.85 -7.03 -43.60
N ASN A 968 39.58 -6.55 -42.38
CA ASN A 968 38.40 -5.71 -42.11
C ASN A 968 38.51 -4.31 -42.72
N HIS A 969 39.72 -3.85 -43.04
CA HIS A 969 39.97 -2.54 -43.65
C HIS A 969 40.03 -2.58 -45.18
N THR A 970 39.90 -3.76 -45.80
CA THR A 970 39.87 -3.89 -47.28
C THR A 970 38.62 -3.29 -47.94
N ASN A 971 37.56 -3.07 -47.16
CA ASN A 971 36.30 -2.50 -47.61
C ASN A 971 36.21 -0.97 -47.47
N TYR A 972 37.26 -0.31 -46.95
CA TYR A 972 37.22 1.15 -46.76
C TYR A 972 37.46 1.87 -48.09
N THR A 973 36.65 2.89 -48.35
CA THR A 973 36.87 3.79 -49.47
C THR A 973 38.11 4.66 -49.23
N LYS A 974 38.68 5.22 -50.31
CA LYS A 974 39.86 6.12 -50.19
C LYS A 974 39.59 7.31 -49.25
N ASP A 975 38.39 7.87 -49.29
CA ASP A 975 37.96 8.99 -48.43
C ASP A 975 37.91 8.59 -46.94
N GLU A 976 37.42 7.40 -46.62
CA GLU A 976 37.38 6.89 -45.24
C GLU A 976 38.79 6.63 -44.70
N ILE A 977 39.70 6.11 -45.53
CA ILE A 977 41.11 5.92 -45.15
C ILE A 977 41.78 7.28 -44.90
N GLU A 978 41.52 8.29 -45.72
CA GLU A 978 42.04 9.65 -45.52
C GLU A 978 41.51 10.28 -44.23
N LYS A 979 40.22 10.10 -43.90
CA LYS A 979 39.63 10.56 -42.63
C LYS A 979 40.19 9.83 -41.40
N CYS A 980 40.44 8.52 -41.47
CA CYS A 980 41.12 7.79 -40.38
C CYS A 980 42.58 8.23 -40.18
N LYS A 981 43.25 8.69 -41.25
CA LYS A 981 44.64 9.18 -41.20
C LYS A 981 44.77 10.67 -40.82
N ALA A 982 43.68 11.44 -40.90
CA ALA A 982 43.67 12.85 -40.55
C ALA A 982 44.07 13.07 -39.08
N ARG A 983 44.93 14.06 -38.82
CA ARG A 983 45.46 14.37 -37.49
C ARG A 983 45.23 15.83 -37.14
N CYS A 984 44.76 16.08 -35.92
CA CYS A 984 44.68 17.39 -35.30
C CYS A 984 45.49 17.38 -34.00
N ILE A 985 46.51 18.22 -33.89
CA ILE A 985 47.40 18.29 -32.71
C ILE A 985 47.10 19.58 -31.95
N ARG A 986 46.89 19.48 -30.64
CA ARG A 986 46.71 20.64 -29.73
C ARG A 986 47.64 20.48 -28.53
N GLY A 987 48.76 21.20 -28.51
CA GLY A 987 49.84 20.98 -27.55
C GLY A 987 50.54 19.65 -27.80
N ASP A 988 50.79 18.86 -26.75
CA ASP A 988 51.50 17.56 -26.84
C ASP A 988 50.59 16.35 -27.08
N ILE A 989 49.33 16.58 -27.48
CA ILE A 989 48.32 15.54 -27.65
C ILE A 989 47.59 15.64 -28.98
N VAL A 990 47.10 14.49 -29.47
CA VAL A 990 46.24 14.42 -30.66
C VAL A 990 44.79 14.38 -30.21
N VAL A 991 43.91 15.10 -30.92
CA VAL A 991 42.47 15.20 -30.65
C VAL A 991 41.65 14.68 -31.84
N PRO A 992 40.44 14.11 -31.61
CA PRO A 992 39.61 13.59 -32.68
C PRO A 992 39.02 14.71 -33.55
N MET A 993 38.79 14.40 -34.82
CA MET A 993 38.17 15.30 -35.82
C MET A 993 36.73 14.85 -36.16
N ARG A 994 35.90 15.82 -36.56
CA ARG A 994 34.51 15.62 -37.01
C ARG A 994 34.32 16.22 -38.41
N TRP A 995 33.55 15.54 -39.26
CA TRP A 995 33.15 16.02 -40.60
C TRP A 995 31.64 15.97 -40.79
N SER A 996 31.02 17.02 -41.31
CA SER A 996 29.60 17.03 -41.67
C SER A 996 29.31 16.25 -42.95
N ILE A 997 28.16 15.57 -43.03
CA ILE A 997 27.67 14.93 -44.25
C ILE A 997 26.83 15.96 -45.00
N GLU A 998 27.35 16.57 -46.07
CA GLU A 998 26.58 17.53 -46.87
C GLU A 998 25.42 16.85 -47.61
N SER A 999 24.19 17.38 -47.42
CA SER A 999 23.02 17.00 -48.19
C SER A 999 23.16 17.47 -49.64
N THR A 1000 23.02 16.56 -50.60
CA THR A 1000 23.00 16.84 -52.05
C THR A 1000 22.07 18.00 -52.42
N ASN A 1001 22.64 19.17 -52.74
CA ASN A 1001 22.25 20.05 -53.86
C ASN A 1001 23.09 21.36 -53.86
N GLY A 1002 24.04 21.48 -54.79
CA GLY A 1002 24.63 22.74 -55.24
C GLY A 1002 26.10 23.01 -54.85
N ILE A 1003 26.98 22.97 -55.87
CA ILE A 1003 28.33 23.58 -56.05
C ILE A 1003 29.32 23.55 -54.85
N PRO A 1004 30.54 23.00 -55.01
CA PRO A 1004 31.44 22.70 -53.90
C PRO A 1004 32.12 23.97 -53.33
N GLU A 1005 31.72 24.36 -52.13
CA GLU A 1005 32.57 25.18 -51.25
C GLU A 1005 33.28 24.28 -50.23
N LYS A 1006 34.51 24.66 -49.87
CA LYS A 1006 35.45 23.87 -49.05
C LYS A 1006 34.77 23.28 -47.80
N SER A 1007 34.86 21.96 -47.65
CA SER A 1007 34.40 21.20 -46.50
C SER A 1007 34.78 21.88 -45.17
N SER A 1008 33.78 22.16 -44.34
CA SER A 1008 33.97 22.75 -43.01
C SER A 1008 34.55 21.69 -42.05
N VAL A 1009 35.88 21.50 -42.10
CA VAL A 1009 36.59 20.67 -41.12
C VAL A 1009 36.67 21.44 -39.82
N VAL A 1010 35.95 20.97 -38.79
CA VAL A 1010 35.96 21.58 -37.46
C VAL A 1010 37.01 20.90 -36.59
N CYS A 1011 38.19 21.52 -36.46
CA CYS A 1011 39.20 21.19 -35.43
C CYS A 1011 38.94 22.05 -34.19
N SER A 1012 37.86 21.79 -33.46
CA SER A 1012 37.38 22.71 -32.42
C SER A 1012 37.01 22.00 -31.12
N SER A 1013 37.07 22.79 -30.04
CA SER A 1013 36.54 22.52 -28.70
C SER A 1013 35.12 21.93 -28.71
N ASP A 1014 34.36 22.17 -29.77
CA ASP A 1014 32.99 21.68 -29.95
C ASP A 1014 32.87 20.15 -29.94
N VAL A 1015 33.88 19.36 -30.36
CA VAL A 1015 33.82 17.89 -30.25
C VAL A 1015 34.01 17.45 -28.79
N ILE A 1016 34.92 18.10 -28.06
CA ILE A 1016 35.18 17.88 -26.64
C ILE A 1016 33.97 18.34 -25.81
N GLU A 1017 33.36 19.47 -26.17
CA GLU A 1017 32.12 19.96 -25.60
C GLU A 1017 30.92 19.13 -26.05
N THR A 1018 30.85 18.51 -27.23
CA THR A 1018 29.72 17.60 -27.57
C THR A 1018 29.78 16.33 -26.72
N PHE A 1019 30.98 15.79 -26.47
CA PHE A 1019 31.18 14.68 -25.52
C PHE A 1019 30.97 15.10 -24.06
N GLY A 1020 31.20 16.38 -23.74
CA GLY A 1020 30.83 17.00 -22.46
C GLY A 1020 29.32 17.32 -22.34
N SER A 1021 28.67 17.72 -23.42
CA SER A 1021 27.28 18.23 -23.48
C SER A 1021 26.28 17.09 -23.58
N LEU A 1022 26.63 15.95 -24.18
CA LEU A 1022 25.89 14.71 -24.00
C LEU A 1022 25.99 14.15 -22.57
N ASN A 1023 26.90 14.69 -21.74
CA ASN A 1023 27.02 14.42 -20.30
C ASN A 1023 26.53 15.59 -19.42
N LEU A 1024 26.04 16.70 -19.98
CA LEU A 1024 25.65 17.93 -19.25
C LEU A 1024 24.32 18.57 -19.70
N VAL A 1025 23.56 17.98 -20.63
CA VAL A 1025 22.14 18.36 -20.81
C VAL A 1025 21.34 17.78 -19.65
N GLY A 1026 21.34 18.52 -18.55
CA GLY A 1026 20.67 18.22 -17.29
C GLY A 1026 20.98 19.22 -16.19
N GLU A 1027 21.84 20.23 -16.42
CA GLU A 1027 22.12 21.29 -15.46
C GLU A 1027 22.14 22.64 -16.16
N MET A 1028 21.06 23.42 -16.00
CA MET A 1028 21.11 24.88 -15.82
C MET A 1028 19.73 25.37 -15.40
N LEU A 1029 19.58 25.71 -14.12
CA LEU A 1029 18.87 26.91 -13.62
C LEU A 1029 19.22 27.08 -12.14
N SER A 1030 20.31 27.78 -11.86
CA SER A 1030 20.37 28.67 -10.70
C SER A 1030 21.36 29.79 -11.00
N SER A 1031 20.80 30.95 -11.32
CA SER A 1031 21.48 32.21 -11.54
C SER A 1031 21.67 32.93 -10.21
N VAL A 1032 22.89 33.34 -9.88
CA VAL A 1032 23.14 34.57 -9.09
C VAL A 1032 24.42 35.24 -9.65
N PRO A 1033 24.41 36.56 -9.88
CA PRO A 1033 25.43 37.25 -10.66
C PRO A 1033 26.72 37.57 -9.89
N SER A 1034 27.77 37.77 -10.68
CA SER A 1034 29.13 38.13 -10.31
C SER A 1034 29.31 39.63 -10.01
N ASN A 1035 30.28 39.88 -9.12
CA ASN A 1035 31.23 41.00 -9.06
C ASN A 1035 30.73 42.41 -8.69
N ASP A 1036 31.35 43.02 -7.67
CA ASP A 1036 32.59 43.77 -7.91
C ASP A 1036 33.29 44.27 -6.63
N SER A 1037 34.61 44.05 -6.60
CA SER A 1037 35.65 45.03 -6.28
C SER A 1037 36.14 45.29 -4.82
N VAL A 1038 37.48 45.31 -4.74
CA VAL A 1038 38.38 46.10 -3.86
C VAL A 1038 38.86 45.48 -2.53
N GLU A 1039 40.10 44.96 -2.59
CA GLU A 1039 41.15 44.84 -1.55
C GLU A 1039 41.53 46.20 -0.90
N PRO A 1040 42.38 46.32 0.16
CA PRO A 1040 42.86 45.33 1.13
C PRO A 1040 43.07 45.90 2.58
N LEU A 1041 43.71 45.06 3.43
CA LEU A 1041 44.63 45.37 4.55
C LEU A 1041 44.11 45.51 6.00
N GLU A 1042 45.04 45.08 6.87
CA GLU A 1042 45.19 45.23 8.33
C GLU A 1042 44.43 44.22 9.22
N VAL A 1043 44.97 43.62 10.29
CA VAL A 1043 46.28 43.35 10.91
C VAL A 1043 45.92 42.85 12.33
N GLU A 1044 46.77 42.03 12.96
CA GLU A 1044 46.79 41.70 14.40
C GLU A 1044 45.67 40.80 14.96
N LYS A 1045 45.86 40.05 16.04
CA LYS A 1045 46.94 39.26 16.64
C LYS A 1045 46.28 38.62 17.87
N GLU A 1046 46.79 37.46 18.27
CA GLU A 1046 46.92 36.95 19.64
C GLU A 1046 45.80 37.26 20.67
N GLU A 1047 45.18 36.22 21.24
CA GLU A 1047 45.54 35.83 22.60
C GLU A 1047 45.00 34.44 22.99
N GLN A 1048 45.78 33.83 23.86
CA GLN A 1048 45.82 32.44 24.30
C GLN A 1048 45.29 32.37 25.76
N ASP A 1049 45.24 31.15 26.31
CA ASP A 1049 45.28 30.82 27.76
C ASP A 1049 43.96 30.84 28.56
N PHE A 1050 43.69 29.99 29.55
CA PHE A 1050 44.17 28.67 30.02
C PHE A 1050 43.20 28.20 31.15
N GLU A 1051 43.46 27.01 31.71
CA GLU A 1051 42.97 26.39 32.98
C GLU A 1051 41.59 25.68 32.95
N VAL A 1052 41.43 24.36 33.19
CA VAL A 1052 42.01 23.32 34.09
C VAL A 1052 41.29 23.19 35.46
N ASP A 1053 40.82 21.95 35.69
CA ASP A 1053 40.45 21.26 36.93
C ASP A 1053 39.22 21.69 37.77
N ARG A 1054 38.28 20.74 37.99
CA ARG A 1054 38.38 19.77 39.10
C ARG A 1054 37.28 18.71 39.07
N LEU A 1055 37.73 17.46 39.16
CA LEU A 1055 37.00 16.27 39.60
C LEU A 1055 36.68 16.33 41.11
N GLY A 1056 35.65 15.57 41.51
CA GLY A 1056 35.76 14.73 42.70
C GLY A 1056 34.84 15.05 43.87
N ASP A 1057 34.08 14.03 44.24
CA ASP A 1057 33.52 13.74 45.58
C ASP A 1057 32.25 14.50 46.03
N LEU A 1058 31.13 13.79 46.15
CA LEU A 1058 30.86 12.99 47.36
C LEU A 1058 29.56 12.18 47.27
N PHE A 1059 29.67 10.93 47.67
CA PHE A 1059 28.59 9.97 47.92
C PHE A 1059 27.81 10.28 49.21
N ALA A 1060 26.55 9.83 49.20
CA ALA A 1060 25.74 9.32 50.32
C ALA A 1060 25.12 10.32 51.34
N TYR A 1061 23.78 10.28 51.43
CA TYR A 1061 22.95 9.98 52.64
C TYR A 1061 21.47 10.22 52.23
N LYS A 1062 20.66 9.19 51.92
CA LYS A 1062 19.82 8.32 52.78
C LYS A 1062 18.75 9.04 53.63
N LEU A 1063 17.50 8.60 53.38
CA LEU A 1063 16.32 8.49 54.29
C LEU A 1063 15.33 9.66 54.43
N THR A 1064 14.04 9.23 54.45
CA THR A 1064 12.77 9.92 54.80
C THR A 1064 12.34 11.02 53.82
N LEU A 1065 11.25 10.93 53.07
CA LEU A 1065 9.91 10.36 53.30
C LEU A 1065 9.34 9.78 52.00
#